data_AF-A0A847B1L1-F1
#
_entry.id   AF-A0A847B1L1-F1
#
_cell.length_a   1.000
_cell.length_b   1.000
_cell.length_c   1.000
_cell.angle_alpha   90.00
_cell.angle_beta   90.00
_cell.angle_gamma   90.00
#
_symmetry.space_group_name_H-M   'P 1'
#
loop_
_entity.id
_entity.type
_entity.pdbx_description
1 polymer ?
#
loop_
_entity_poly.entity_id
_entity_poly.type
_entity_poly.pdbx_seq_one_letter_code
_entity_poly.pdbx_strand_id
1 'polypeptide(L)'
;MRKSKITLGIVAGLLSTFALAACDGPTFSGDGYVLTYTGANGQEYHYTAEELFDSYLQTTSGASSLFDSVYKVLVRNYFITDDTEGGGIDTYPDIKKGADNDVAGVKSKAESAADDNGTKYDDEFEKQLDTYGVEDEDELWEHFAYQRMTTEFEDQFYERNIDFIRDAKKEAAENTLKFSGYLEKMTPYHVRHILVKVSASANALYNSEITEAEAKKLANVGQNLALGSETFGSLAQLYSEDTGSAEKFGDLGIMSKSTSFINEFKLGVYAYEAINNSTTLAEAKAGLGITDEMSADYVSATGSDKIGTIPYEAFLKLQDYSDVTKDDDSFIVNDNNPYFYPRNILFNKYFNRHDISVITPNSLVAGTLSADNKSVENENFVGVYNATYNGMPGFKNIPGLGIDVNGDSVVDADDKVLTTKDGKVVLAVRGGTSGDSGYQGFHFIVVERSAFDNATNNVSLSDYYTTKYPGQKDYPTYASTDPEYVEGKDNYKPTYVNFLDQQIKDYKSRAESVEGEIKGFDSNLKYFIYEKLLTTINTETGNPYIKFGEPISYVNSHGETVTIDLKNTIENWIAATRNEADYNTRESWKDTWDAYVEFLEQQNALRASGKLLSETCAIQYSSTAKTAELWAKGGACYNDK
;
A
#
# COMPACT_ATOMS: atom_id res chain seq x y z
N MET A 1 -12.44 -3.82 41.72
CA MET A 1 -11.28 -2.97 41.32
C MET A 1 -10.32 -3.74 40.42
N ARG A 2 -10.59 -3.66 39.11
CA ARG A 2 -9.63 -4.07 38.08
C ARG A 2 -8.31 -3.29 38.24
N LYS A 3 -7.19 -3.93 37.92
CA LYS A 3 -5.81 -3.37 38.02
C LYS A 3 -5.66 -1.97 37.40
N SER A 4 -6.50 -1.62 36.43
CA SER A 4 -6.53 -0.32 35.74
C SER A 4 -6.79 0.89 36.65
N LYS A 5 -7.67 0.78 37.66
CA LYS A 5 -7.97 1.90 38.57
C LYS A 5 -6.78 2.25 39.48
N ILE A 6 -6.06 1.21 39.93
CA ILE A 6 -4.84 1.35 40.73
C ILE A 6 -3.73 2.02 39.91
N THR A 7 -3.51 1.56 38.67
CA THR A 7 -2.53 2.17 37.76
C THR A 7 -2.85 3.63 37.45
N LEU A 8 -4.11 3.97 37.18
CA LEU A 8 -4.51 5.35 36.86
C LEU A 8 -4.31 6.31 38.04
N GLY A 9 -4.67 5.89 39.26
CA GLY A 9 -4.46 6.69 40.47
C GLY A 9 -2.97 6.95 40.75
N ILE A 10 -2.13 5.92 40.57
CA ILE A 10 -0.67 6.04 40.70
C ILE A 10 -0.12 7.01 39.65
N VAL A 11 -0.53 6.89 38.38
CA VAL A 11 -0.08 7.79 37.30
C VAL A 11 -0.50 9.23 37.56
N ALA A 12 -1.73 9.46 38.01
CA ALA A 12 -2.23 10.79 38.35
C ALA A 12 -1.42 11.44 39.49
N GLY A 13 -1.01 10.65 40.49
CA GLY A 13 -0.17 11.13 41.60
C GLY A 13 1.28 11.44 41.21
N LEU A 14 1.78 10.85 40.12
CA LEU A 14 3.15 11.02 39.63
C LEU A 14 3.29 12.11 38.55
N LEU A 15 2.16 12.58 38.01
CA LEU A 15 2.11 13.70 37.10
C LEU A 15 1.82 14.99 37.87
N SER A 16 2.76 15.93 37.83
CA SER A 16 2.75 17.14 38.67
C SER A 16 1.66 18.19 38.35
N THR A 17 0.84 17.98 37.31
CA THR A 17 -0.04 19.02 36.74
C THR A 17 -1.49 18.60 36.48
N PHE A 18 -1.87 17.33 36.67
CA PHE A 18 -3.22 16.85 36.37
C PHE A 18 -3.99 16.54 37.64
N ALA A 19 -4.75 17.51 38.16
CA ALA A 19 -5.77 17.25 39.16
C ALA A 19 -6.96 16.57 38.48
N LEU A 20 -6.92 15.24 38.34
CA LEU A 20 -8.09 14.47 37.92
C LEU A 20 -9.14 14.51 39.03
N ALA A 21 -10.18 15.32 38.85
CA ALA A 21 -11.37 15.28 39.68
C ALA A 21 -12.21 14.05 39.32
N ALA A 22 -11.79 12.87 39.77
CA ALA A 22 -12.64 11.67 39.80
C ALA A 22 -12.24 10.80 41.00
N CYS A 23 -13.16 10.73 41.98
CA CYS A 23 -13.25 9.87 43.17
C CYS A 23 -11.94 9.44 43.88
N ASP A 24 -11.78 9.93 45.12
CA ASP A 24 -10.75 9.57 46.11
C ASP A 24 -9.32 9.54 45.57
N GLY A 25 -8.72 10.74 45.50
CA GLY A 25 -7.32 10.89 45.13
C GLY A 25 -6.39 10.11 46.08
N PRO A 26 -5.39 9.39 45.56
CA PRO A 26 -4.45 8.66 46.40
C PRO A 26 -3.61 9.64 47.24
N THR A 27 -3.64 9.45 48.55
CA THR A 27 -2.74 10.14 49.48
C THR A 27 -1.47 9.33 49.68
N PHE A 28 -0.32 9.89 49.33
CA PHE A 28 1.00 9.31 49.64
C PHE A 28 1.28 9.44 51.14
N SER A 29 1.46 8.31 51.84
CA SER A 29 1.83 8.31 53.26
C SER A 29 3.34 8.20 53.44
N GLY A 30 3.89 8.87 54.45
CA GLY A 30 5.32 8.94 54.73
C GLY A 30 5.95 7.64 55.26
N ASP A 31 5.19 6.54 55.34
CA ASP A 31 5.58 5.29 56.01
C ASP A 31 6.01 4.16 55.04
N GLY A 32 6.37 4.49 53.79
CA GLY A 32 6.89 3.52 52.81
C GLY A 32 5.83 2.81 51.96
N TYR A 33 4.57 3.24 52.04
CA TYR A 33 3.46 2.78 51.19
C TYR A 33 3.15 3.82 50.11
N VAL A 34 3.04 3.37 48.86
CA VAL A 34 2.77 4.22 47.68
C VAL A 34 1.27 4.36 47.43
N LEU A 35 0.47 3.37 47.83
CA LEU A 35 -0.99 3.42 47.77
C LEU A 35 -1.58 2.84 49.05
N THR A 36 -2.50 3.58 49.66
CA THR A 36 -3.41 3.06 50.69
C THR A 36 -4.83 3.35 50.24
N TYR A 37 -5.71 2.34 50.23
CA TYR A 37 -7.12 2.55 49.95
C TYR A 37 -8.01 1.71 50.87
N THR A 38 -9.21 2.22 51.17
CA THR A 38 -10.21 1.53 51.96
C THR A 38 -11.23 0.87 51.05
N GLY A 39 -11.36 -0.45 51.12
CA GLY A 39 -12.35 -1.18 50.33
C GLY A 39 -13.79 -0.89 50.78
N ALA A 40 -14.78 -1.24 49.95
CA ALA A 40 -16.21 -1.13 50.27
C ALA A 40 -16.65 -1.91 51.54
N ASN A 41 -15.77 -2.78 52.05
CA ASN A 41 -15.91 -3.54 53.30
C ASN A 41 -15.25 -2.86 54.52
N GLY A 42 -14.67 -1.67 54.36
CA GLY A 42 -13.97 -0.94 55.43
C GLY A 42 -12.56 -1.44 55.77
N GLN A 43 -12.00 -2.38 54.99
CA GLN A 43 -10.62 -2.85 55.16
C GLN A 43 -9.64 -1.91 54.45
N GLU A 44 -8.54 -1.54 55.12
CA GLU A 44 -7.43 -0.81 54.52
C GLU A 44 -6.45 -1.78 53.84
N TYR A 45 -6.10 -1.46 52.59
CA TYR A 45 -5.09 -2.17 51.81
C TYR A 45 -3.88 -1.24 51.63
N HIS A 46 -2.68 -1.73 51.95
CA HIS A 46 -1.43 -0.98 51.80
C HIS A 46 -0.54 -1.65 50.75
N TYR A 47 -0.02 -0.85 49.82
CA TYR A 47 0.89 -1.32 48.79
C TYR A 47 2.20 -0.54 48.85
N THR A 48 3.32 -1.25 48.92
CA THR A 48 4.66 -0.67 48.83
C THR A 48 5.05 -0.38 47.38
N ALA A 49 6.10 0.43 47.18
CA ALA A 49 6.65 0.70 45.86
C ALA A 49 7.11 -0.60 45.15
N GLU A 50 7.72 -1.51 45.90
CA GLU A 50 8.20 -2.80 45.40
C GLU A 50 7.03 -3.68 44.89
N GLU A 51 5.94 -3.77 45.65
CA GLU A 51 4.76 -4.56 45.28
C GLU A 51 4.01 -3.99 44.05
N LEU A 52 4.08 -2.67 43.84
CA LEU A 52 3.42 -2.00 42.71
C LEU A 52 4.28 -1.94 41.45
N PHE A 53 5.61 -1.88 41.58
CA PHE A 53 6.49 -1.48 40.48
C PHE A 53 7.53 -2.50 40.05
N ASP A 54 8.02 -3.37 40.94
CA ASP A 54 9.27 -4.12 40.70
C ASP A 54 9.17 -5.15 39.57
N SER A 55 8.03 -5.83 39.44
CA SER A 55 7.74 -6.72 38.30
C SER A 55 6.91 -6.08 37.19
N TYR A 56 6.13 -5.04 37.53
CA TYR A 56 5.20 -4.42 36.59
C TYR A 56 5.94 -3.51 35.61
N LEU A 57 6.74 -2.56 36.11
CA LEU A 57 7.41 -1.56 35.26
C LEU A 57 8.62 -2.10 34.49
N GLN A 58 9.18 -3.24 34.90
CA GLN A 58 10.32 -3.86 34.23
C GLN A 58 9.90 -4.77 33.06
N THR A 59 8.60 -4.94 32.81
CA THR A 59 8.08 -5.74 31.70
C THR A 59 7.52 -4.86 30.59
N THR A 60 7.62 -5.30 29.33
CA THR A 60 7.03 -4.63 28.17
C THR A 60 5.52 -4.39 28.37
N SER A 61 4.81 -5.33 29.00
CA SER A 61 3.37 -5.22 29.27
C SER A 61 3.02 -4.13 30.29
N GLY A 62 3.84 -3.93 31.32
CA GLY A 62 3.59 -2.86 32.30
C GLY A 62 3.98 -1.48 31.78
N ALA A 63 5.04 -1.36 30.98
CA ALA A 63 5.38 -0.10 30.31
C ALA A 63 4.31 0.34 29.30
N SER A 64 3.75 -0.59 28.53
CA SER A 64 2.60 -0.33 27.64
C SER A 64 1.36 0.13 28.43
N SER A 65 1.03 -0.58 29.52
CA SER A 65 -0.10 -0.21 30.39
C SER A 65 0.08 1.17 31.05
N LEU A 66 1.32 1.52 31.38
CA LEU A 66 1.70 2.82 31.90
C LEU A 66 1.50 3.91 30.84
N PHE A 67 1.97 3.69 29.61
CA PHE A 67 1.72 4.60 28.50
C PHE A 67 0.23 4.83 28.27
N ASP A 68 -0.57 3.77 28.15
CA ASP A 68 -2.03 3.89 27.91
C ASP A 68 -2.72 4.66 29.04
N SER A 69 -2.24 4.51 30.28
CA SER A 69 -2.75 5.26 31.43
C SER A 69 -2.40 6.75 31.33
N VAL A 70 -1.15 7.09 31.02
CA VAL A 70 -0.71 8.48 30.82
C VAL A 70 -1.47 9.14 29.66
N TYR A 71 -1.61 8.43 28.53
CA TYR A 71 -2.36 8.91 27.38
C TYR A 71 -3.83 9.16 27.72
N LYS A 72 -4.45 8.25 28.50
CA LYS A 72 -5.82 8.42 28.98
C LYS A 72 -6.00 9.67 29.85
N VAL A 73 -5.06 9.94 30.77
CA VAL A 73 -5.08 11.16 31.60
C VAL A 73 -4.99 12.40 30.73
N LEU A 74 -4.07 12.40 29.76
CA LEU A 74 -3.87 13.51 28.83
C LEU A 74 -5.13 13.83 28.02
N VAL A 75 -5.72 12.82 27.38
CA VAL A 75 -6.93 12.98 26.57
C VAL A 75 -8.06 13.53 27.43
N ARG A 76 -8.29 12.97 28.63
CA ARG A 76 -9.35 13.47 29.53
C ARG A 76 -9.13 14.91 29.92
N ASN A 77 -7.89 15.28 30.27
CA ASN A 77 -7.56 16.63 30.68
C ASN A 77 -7.92 17.66 29.60
N TYR A 78 -7.62 17.35 28.34
CA TYR A 78 -7.93 18.20 27.18
C TYR A 78 -9.41 18.63 27.09
N PHE A 79 -10.35 17.78 27.51
CA PHE A 79 -11.79 18.08 27.44
C PHE A 79 -12.37 18.66 28.74
N ILE A 80 -11.67 18.57 29.87
CA ILE A 80 -12.21 18.96 31.19
C ILE A 80 -11.53 20.18 31.81
N THR A 81 -10.42 20.67 31.24
CA THR A 81 -9.76 21.90 31.68
C THR A 81 -9.98 23.04 30.69
N ASP A 82 -10.36 24.20 31.23
CA ASP A 82 -10.66 25.46 30.50
C ASP A 82 -9.40 26.15 29.90
N ASP A 83 -8.22 25.61 30.19
CA ASP A 83 -6.91 26.29 30.04
C ASP A 83 -6.08 25.81 28.82
N THR A 84 -6.73 25.11 27.87
CA THR A 84 -6.07 24.64 26.65
C THR A 84 -6.69 25.28 25.42
N GLU A 85 -5.95 26.18 24.76
CA GLU A 85 -6.22 26.61 23.38
C GLU A 85 -6.35 25.36 22.49
N GLY A 86 -7.59 24.98 22.18
CA GLY A 86 -7.85 23.73 21.49
C GLY A 86 -9.32 23.40 21.26
N GLY A 87 -10.26 24.03 21.98
CA GLY A 87 -11.70 23.79 21.75
C GLY A 87 -12.19 22.42 22.23
N GLY A 88 -11.38 21.65 22.97
CA GLY A 88 -11.81 20.39 23.59
C GLY A 88 -12.95 20.60 24.58
N ILE A 89 -12.85 21.62 25.44
CA ILE A 89 -13.93 21.96 26.39
C ILE A 89 -15.25 22.31 25.68
N ASP A 90 -15.19 22.90 24.48
CA ASP A 90 -16.37 23.28 23.70
C ASP A 90 -17.11 22.05 23.13
N THR A 91 -16.40 20.97 22.80
CA THR A 91 -16.99 19.73 22.29
C THR A 91 -17.36 18.73 23.40
N TYR A 92 -16.92 18.96 24.64
CA TYR A 92 -17.22 18.08 25.76
C TYR A 92 -18.72 17.86 26.03
N PRO A 93 -19.62 18.85 25.91
CA PRO A 93 -21.07 18.61 26.03
C PRO A 93 -21.62 17.59 25.04
N ASP A 94 -21.14 17.60 23.79
CA ASP A 94 -21.56 16.65 22.76
C ASP A 94 -21.00 15.25 23.03
N ILE A 95 -19.77 15.16 23.58
CA ILE A 95 -19.19 13.91 24.07
C ILE A 95 -20.05 13.27 25.16
N LYS A 96 -20.47 14.05 26.17
CA LYS A 96 -21.32 13.54 27.26
C LYS A 96 -22.64 13.00 26.73
N LYS A 97 -23.29 13.78 25.86
CA LYS A 97 -24.55 13.36 25.21
C LYS A 97 -24.37 12.11 24.35
N GLY A 98 -23.25 12.00 23.64
CA GLY A 98 -22.90 10.81 22.88
C GLY A 98 -22.75 9.57 23.77
N ALA A 99 -22.02 9.70 24.88
CA ALA A 99 -21.84 8.61 25.84
C ALA A 99 -23.16 8.18 26.50
N ASP A 100 -24.03 9.13 26.87
CA ASP A 100 -25.37 8.83 27.39
C ASP A 100 -26.19 8.00 26.38
N ASN A 101 -26.14 8.35 25.09
CA ASN A 101 -26.83 7.61 24.03
C ASN A 101 -26.26 6.19 23.84
N ASP A 102 -24.94 6.02 23.95
CA ASP A 102 -24.32 4.70 23.83
C ASP A 102 -24.70 3.79 25.00
N VAL A 103 -24.70 4.31 26.24
CA VAL A 103 -25.19 3.60 27.43
C VAL A 103 -26.66 3.21 27.24
N ALA A 104 -27.51 4.14 26.80
CA ALA A 104 -28.91 3.85 26.51
C ALA A 104 -29.07 2.76 25.44
N GLY A 105 -28.21 2.76 24.41
CA GLY A 105 -28.16 1.71 23.39
C GLY A 105 -27.80 0.33 23.96
N VAL A 106 -26.85 0.26 24.89
CA VAL A 106 -26.50 -0.99 25.59
C VAL A 106 -27.64 -1.48 26.47
N LYS A 107 -28.31 -0.59 27.20
CA LYS A 107 -29.50 -0.93 28.00
C LYS A 107 -30.62 -1.50 27.13
N SER A 108 -30.91 -0.86 26.01
CA SER A 108 -31.93 -1.34 25.05
C SER A 108 -31.60 -2.72 24.46
N LYS A 109 -30.31 -3.02 24.22
CA LYS A 109 -29.87 -4.37 23.83
C LYS A 109 -30.11 -5.39 24.93
N ALA A 110 -29.81 -5.06 26.19
CA ALA A 110 -30.07 -5.94 27.33
C ALA A 110 -31.57 -6.19 27.53
N GLU A 111 -32.42 -5.16 27.38
CA GLU A 111 -33.89 -5.29 27.40
C GLU A 111 -34.37 -6.26 26.31
N SER A 112 -33.93 -6.05 25.07
CA SER A 112 -34.32 -6.90 23.93
C SER A 112 -33.89 -8.36 24.15
N ALA A 113 -32.67 -8.57 24.65
CA ALA A 113 -32.15 -9.91 24.93
C ALA A 113 -32.91 -10.60 26.07
N ALA A 114 -33.34 -9.85 27.09
CA ALA A 114 -34.13 -10.39 28.19
C ALA A 114 -35.52 -10.84 27.71
N ASP A 115 -36.16 -10.02 26.88
CA ASP A 115 -37.46 -10.34 26.28
C ASP A 115 -37.37 -11.57 25.35
N ASP A 116 -36.36 -11.61 24.47
CA ASP A 116 -36.17 -12.68 23.49
C ASP A 116 -35.83 -14.03 24.15
N ASN A 117 -35.02 -14.01 25.21
CA ASN A 117 -34.53 -15.23 25.87
C ASN A 117 -35.37 -15.64 27.09
N GLY A 118 -36.33 -14.81 27.51
CA GLY A 118 -37.11 -15.03 28.74
C GLY A 118 -36.26 -14.96 30.02
N THR A 119 -35.20 -14.16 30.01
CA THR A 119 -34.28 -13.93 31.14
C THR A 119 -34.58 -12.59 31.83
N LYS A 120 -33.84 -12.22 32.87
CA LYS A 120 -33.99 -10.92 33.54
C LYS A 120 -33.09 -9.88 32.89
N TYR A 121 -33.59 -8.65 32.80
CA TYR A 121 -32.81 -7.50 32.35
C TYR A 121 -31.47 -7.37 33.09
N ASP A 122 -31.46 -7.45 34.43
CA ASP A 122 -30.23 -7.29 35.23
C ASP A 122 -29.16 -8.33 34.84
N ASP A 123 -29.58 -9.58 34.61
CA ASP A 123 -28.67 -10.68 34.21
C ASP A 123 -28.10 -10.45 32.79
N GLU A 124 -28.90 -9.90 31.87
CA GLU A 124 -28.42 -9.57 30.51
C GLU A 124 -27.59 -8.29 30.48
N PHE A 125 -27.88 -7.32 31.35
CA PHE A 125 -27.11 -6.09 31.47
C PHE A 125 -25.73 -6.35 32.10
N GLU A 126 -25.64 -7.22 33.12
CA GLU A 126 -24.35 -7.66 33.68
C GLU A 126 -23.46 -8.31 32.61
N LYS A 127 -24.03 -9.13 31.71
CA LYS A 127 -23.29 -9.67 30.55
C LYS A 127 -22.81 -8.59 29.57
N GLN A 128 -23.60 -7.54 29.37
CA GLN A 128 -23.14 -6.41 28.56
C GLN A 128 -21.98 -5.69 29.26
N LEU A 129 -22.09 -5.40 30.56
CA LEU A 129 -21.01 -4.79 31.35
C LEU A 129 -19.72 -5.64 31.28
N ASP A 130 -19.83 -6.95 31.38
CA ASP A 130 -18.71 -7.88 31.21
C ASP A 130 -18.09 -7.82 29.81
N THR A 131 -18.91 -7.69 28.76
CA THR A 131 -18.46 -7.53 27.36
C THR A 131 -17.61 -6.28 27.18
N TYR A 132 -18.00 -5.18 27.83
CA TYR A 132 -17.24 -3.92 27.83
C TYR A 132 -16.13 -3.87 28.88
N GLY A 133 -16.08 -4.86 29.77
CA GLY A 133 -15.08 -4.95 30.81
C GLY A 133 -15.22 -3.89 31.90
N VAL A 134 -16.44 -3.55 32.28
CA VAL A 134 -16.80 -2.55 33.31
C VAL A 134 -17.62 -3.19 34.43
N GLU A 135 -17.62 -2.59 35.61
CA GLU A 135 -18.31 -3.10 36.81
C GLU A 135 -19.76 -2.57 36.94
N ASP A 136 -20.04 -1.37 36.42
CA ASP A 136 -21.33 -0.70 36.57
C ASP A 136 -21.64 0.27 35.41
N GLU A 137 -22.82 0.88 35.45
CA GLU A 137 -23.28 1.86 34.45
C GLU A 137 -22.39 3.11 34.37
N ASP A 138 -21.88 3.59 35.51
CA ASP A 138 -21.02 4.77 35.55
C ASP A 138 -19.67 4.47 34.87
N GLU A 139 -19.10 3.28 35.11
CA GLU A 139 -17.93 2.79 34.40
C GLU A 139 -18.18 2.57 32.90
N LEU A 140 -19.38 2.11 32.52
CA LEU A 140 -19.79 1.98 31.12
C LEU A 140 -19.86 3.37 30.44
N TRP A 141 -20.40 4.36 31.14
CA TRP A 141 -20.41 5.74 30.67
C TRP A 141 -18.98 6.29 30.50
N GLU A 142 -18.13 6.09 31.51
CA GLU A 142 -16.71 6.49 31.49
C GLU A 142 -15.92 5.83 30.36
N HIS A 143 -16.28 4.60 29.99
CA HIS A 143 -15.73 3.86 28.85
C HIS A 143 -16.08 4.55 27.53
N PHE A 144 -17.38 4.79 27.27
CA PHE A 144 -17.82 5.45 26.03
C PHE A 144 -17.38 6.91 25.94
N ALA A 145 -17.44 7.66 27.04
CA ALA A 145 -16.95 9.03 27.10
C ALA A 145 -15.46 9.09 26.74
N TYR A 146 -14.64 8.18 27.28
CA TYR A 146 -13.22 8.13 26.95
C TYR A 146 -12.95 7.75 25.49
N GLN A 147 -13.70 6.79 24.91
CA GLN A 147 -13.58 6.45 23.49
C GLN A 147 -13.87 7.65 22.61
N ARG A 148 -14.98 8.37 22.87
CA ARG A 148 -15.35 9.58 22.12
C ARG A 148 -14.35 10.72 22.28
N MET A 149 -13.85 10.95 23.50
CA MET A 149 -12.77 11.91 23.74
C MET A 149 -11.53 11.57 22.93
N THR A 150 -11.14 10.29 22.90
CA THR A 150 -9.94 9.85 22.17
C THR A 150 -10.08 10.10 20.68
N THR A 151 -11.23 9.75 20.08
CA THR A 151 -11.51 10.01 18.67
C THR A 151 -11.47 11.50 18.35
N GLU A 152 -12.21 12.32 19.10
CA GLU A 152 -12.26 13.77 18.87
C GLU A 152 -10.89 14.44 19.06
N PHE A 153 -10.13 13.99 20.06
CA PHE A 153 -8.78 14.47 20.32
C PHE A 153 -7.84 14.19 19.16
N GLU A 154 -7.85 12.95 18.67
CA GLU A 154 -7.01 12.53 17.56
C GLU A 154 -7.42 13.24 16.27
N ASP A 155 -8.71 13.39 15.98
CA ASP A 155 -9.20 14.13 14.82
C ASP A 155 -8.74 15.59 14.84
N GLN A 156 -8.91 16.30 15.97
CA GLN A 156 -8.44 17.68 16.11
C GLN A 156 -6.91 17.78 16.01
N PHE A 157 -6.17 16.79 16.55
CA PHE A 157 -4.73 16.74 16.41
C PHE A 157 -4.34 16.58 14.94
N TYR A 158 -4.97 15.65 14.23
CA TYR A 158 -4.70 15.40 12.82
C TYR A 158 -5.04 16.62 11.96
N GLU A 159 -6.19 17.27 12.15
CA GLU A 159 -6.55 18.48 11.40
C GLU A 159 -5.47 19.57 11.47
N ARG A 160 -4.80 19.72 12.62
CA ARG A 160 -3.73 20.71 12.84
C ARG A 160 -2.37 20.26 12.34
N ASN A 161 -2.12 18.95 12.27
CA ASN A 161 -0.79 18.39 12.02
C ASN A 161 -0.70 17.57 10.72
N ILE A 162 -1.78 17.44 9.95
CA ILE A 162 -1.85 16.52 8.79
C ILE A 162 -0.76 16.79 7.77
N ASP A 163 -0.43 18.06 7.51
CA ASP A 163 0.63 18.43 6.57
C ASP A 163 2.00 18.00 7.07
N PHE A 164 2.28 18.15 8.37
CA PHE A 164 3.51 17.64 8.98
C PHE A 164 3.56 16.11 8.95
N ILE A 165 2.44 15.45 9.28
CA ILE A 165 2.34 13.98 9.27
C ILE A 165 2.52 13.44 7.84
N ARG A 166 2.07 14.19 6.83
CA ARG A 166 2.28 13.87 5.42
C ARG A 166 3.74 14.04 5.00
N ASP A 167 4.32 15.20 5.30
CA ASP A 167 5.53 15.71 4.63
C ASP A 167 6.83 15.51 5.41
N ALA A 168 6.76 15.20 6.71
CA ALA A 168 7.94 15.12 7.57
C ALA A 168 8.99 14.15 7.01
N LYS A 169 10.23 14.62 6.90
CA LYS A 169 11.39 13.80 6.58
C LYS A 169 12.22 13.56 7.84
N LYS A 170 12.57 12.32 8.13
CA LYS A 170 13.24 11.92 9.37
C LYS A 170 14.53 12.70 9.63
N GLU A 171 15.32 12.92 8.59
CA GLU A 171 16.61 13.60 8.70
C GLU A 171 16.56 15.12 8.51
N ALA A 172 15.37 15.70 8.34
CA ALA A 172 15.22 17.15 8.26
C ALA A 172 15.58 17.82 9.61
N ALA A 173 16.22 18.99 9.55
CA ALA A 173 16.75 19.68 10.73
C ALA A 173 15.64 20.19 11.66
N GLU A 174 14.52 20.62 11.07
CA GLU A 174 13.31 21.07 11.75
C GLU A 174 12.53 19.92 12.40
N ASN A 175 12.81 18.67 12.02
CA ASN A 175 12.14 17.49 12.55
C ASN A 175 12.91 16.94 13.76
N THR A 176 12.79 17.63 14.89
CA THR A 176 13.43 17.23 16.15
C THR A 176 12.95 15.89 16.68
N LEU A 177 11.78 15.42 16.25
CA LEU A 177 11.18 14.15 16.65
C LEU A 177 11.67 12.96 15.81
N LYS A 178 12.46 13.21 14.74
CA LYS A 178 12.95 12.16 13.83
C LYS A 178 11.82 11.26 13.30
N PHE A 179 10.65 11.85 13.09
CA PHE A 179 9.46 11.16 12.59
C PHE A 179 9.47 11.09 11.06
N SER A 180 9.22 9.91 10.48
CA SER A 180 9.02 9.78 9.03
C SER A 180 7.54 9.94 8.70
N GLY A 181 7.22 10.97 7.93
CA GLY A 181 5.86 11.21 7.45
C GLY A 181 5.42 10.21 6.38
N TYR A 182 4.14 10.28 6.02
CA TYR A 182 3.50 9.38 5.07
C TYR A 182 4.26 9.25 3.75
N LEU A 183 4.63 10.38 3.11
CA LEU A 183 5.28 10.38 1.80
C LEU A 183 6.65 9.70 1.84
N GLU A 184 7.40 9.85 2.94
CA GLU A 184 8.71 9.21 3.13
C GLU A 184 8.55 7.72 3.51
N LYS A 185 7.65 7.39 4.44
CA LYS A 185 7.52 6.02 4.96
C LYS A 185 6.82 5.08 3.98
N MET A 186 5.78 5.55 3.29
CA MET A 186 4.93 4.71 2.44
C MET A 186 5.30 4.75 0.96
N THR A 187 6.04 5.77 0.52
CA THR A 187 6.44 5.99 -0.89
C THR A 187 5.27 5.75 -1.87
N PRO A 188 4.20 6.56 -1.79
CA PRO A 188 2.94 6.30 -2.50
C PRO A 188 2.99 6.62 -4.00
N TYR A 189 2.35 5.76 -4.77
CA TYR A 189 2.16 5.86 -6.22
C TYR A 189 0.68 6.04 -6.53
N HIS A 190 0.37 6.80 -7.58
CA HIS A 190 -0.97 6.79 -8.17
C HIS A 190 -0.92 5.97 -9.46
N VAL A 191 -1.69 4.89 -9.50
CA VAL A 191 -1.61 3.89 -10.58
C VAL A 191 -2.97 3.63 -11.23
N ARG A 192 -2.91 3.26 -12.50
CA ARG A 192 -4.08 2.83 -13.27
C ARG A 192 -3.80 1.53 -13.97
N HIS A 193 -4.86 0.82 -14.34
CA HIS A 193 -4.72 -0.37 -15.18
C HIS A 193 -5.86 -0.61 -16.18
N ILE A 194 -5.56 -1.48 -17.13
CA ILE A 194 -6.56 -2.20 -17.94
C ILE A 194 -6.34 -3.69 -17.66
N LEU A 195 -7.35 -4.35 -17.10
CA LEU A 195 -7.32 -5.80 -16.87
C LEU A 195 -8.01 -6.52 -18.03
N VAL A 196 -7.29 -7.44 -18.68
CA VAL A 196 -7.90 -8.46 -19.54
C VAL A 196 -7.84 -9.80 -18.81
N LYS A 197 -9.00 -10.30 -18.37
CA LYS A 197 -9.12 -11.60 -17.72
C LYS A 197 -8.84 -12.71 -18.74
N VAL A 198 -8.20 -13.77 -18.26
CA VAL A 198 -7.89 -14.94 -19.09
C VAL A 198 -8.20 -16.23 -18.34
N SER A 199 -8.61 -17.26 -19.07
CA SER A 199 -8.85 -18.61 -18.54
C SER A 199 -7.58 -19.36 -18.18
N ALA A 200 -6.42 -18.86 -18.62
CA ALA A 200 -5.10 -19.41 -18.34
C ALA A 200 -4.85 -19.51 -16.82
N SER A 201 -4.51 -20.71 -16.33
CA SER A 201 -4.15 -20.93 -14.93
C SER A 201 -2.83 -20.26 -14.56
N ALA A 202 -2.75 -19.62 -13.39
CA ALA A 202 -1.54 -18.96 -12.89
C ALA A 202 -0.30 -19.86 -12.87
N ASN A 203 -0.49 -21.15 -12.55
CA ASN A 203 0.62 -22.07 -12.39
C ASN A 203 1.04 -22.74 -13.71
N ALA A 204 0.33 -22.46 -14.81
CA ALA A 204 0.67 -22.96 -16.14
C ALA A 204 1.64 -21.99 -16.84
N LEU A 205 2.87 -21.91 -16.32
CA LEU A 205 3.90 -20.89 -16.63
C LEU A 205 4.48 -20.95 -18.07
N TYR A 206 4.21 -22.02 -18.80
CA TYR A 206 4.67 -22.20 -20.19
C TYR A 206 3.64 -22.85 -21.12
N ASN A 207 2.53 -23.36 -20.58
CA ASN A 207 1.54 -24.16 -21.32
C ASN A 207 0.08 -23.81 -21.02
N SER A 208 -0.18 -22.52 -20.82
CA SER A 208 -1.53 -21.99 -20.66
C SER A 208 -2.32 -21.98 -21.96
N GLU A 209 -3.65 -21.97 -21.83
CA GLU A 209 -4.58 -21.88 -22.94
C GLU A 209 -5.55 -20.71 -22.71
N ILE A 210 -5.79 -19.95 -23.77
CA ILE A 210 -6.76 -18.86 -23.82
C ILE A 210 -7.78 -19.11 -24.95
N THR A 211 -8.95 -18.51 -24.79
CA THR A 211 -10.02 -18.50 -25.77
C THR A 211 -9.75 -17.48 -26.89
N GLU A 212 -10.44 -17.63 -28.01
CA GLU A 212 -10.43 -16.65 -29.11
C GLU A 212 -10.85 -15.25 -28.62
N ALA A 213 -11.87 -15.16 -27.78
CA ALA A 213 -12.39 -13.90 -27.27
C ALA A 213 -11.37 -13.15 -26.39
N GLU A 214 -10.67 -13.89 -25.53
CA GLU A 214 -9.60 -13.34 -24.68
C GLU A 214 -8.41 -12.88 -25.54
N ALA A 215 -8.02 -13.67 -26.54
CA ALA A 215 -6.96 -13.33 -27.49
C ALA A 215 -7.30 -12.03 -28.26
N LYS A 216 -8.53 -11.93 -28.80
CA LYS A 216 -9.01 -10.73 -29.49
C LYS A 216 -9.05 -9.51 -28.58
N LYS A 217 -9.53 -9.65 -27.34
CA LYS A 217 -9.59 -8.53 -26.39
C LYS A 217 -8.19 -8.03 -26.03
N LEU A 218 -7.28 -8.94 -25.67
CA LEU A 218 -5.88 -8.60 -25.35
C LEU A 218 -5.20 -7.88 -26.52
N ALA A 219 -5.36 -8.43 -27.73
CA ALA A 219 -4.86 -7.82 -28.95
C ALA A 219 -5.43 -6.42 -29.19
N ASN A 220 -6.75 -6.25 -29.05
CA ASN A 220 -7.42 -4.97 -29.25
C ASN A 220 -6.90 -3.89 -28.29
N VAL A 221 -6.64 -4.22 -27.02
CA VAL A 221 -6.09 -3.25 -26.06
C VAL A 221 -4.71 -2.77 -26.51
N GLY A 222 -3.77 -3.69 -26.79
CA GLY A 222 -2.42 -3.35 -27.24
C GLY A 222 -2.40 -2.55 -28.54
N GLN A 223 -3.27 -2.90 -29.50
CA GLN A 223 -3.41 -2.17 -30.75
C GLN A 223 -3.92 -0.74 -30.57
N ASN A 224 -4.98 -0.55 -29.77
CA ASN A 224 -5.56 0.78 -29.55
C ASN A 224 -4.62 1.69 -28.77
N LEU A 225 -3.87 1.13 -27.81
CA LEU A 225 -2.82 1.88 -27.12
C LEU A 225 -1.73 2.35 -28.09
N ALA A 226 -1.27 1.49 -29.01
CA ALA A 226 -0.25 1.83 -29.99
C ALA A 226 -0.72 2.90 -31.00
N LEU A 227 -1.99 2.87 -31.40
CA LEU A 227 -2.59 3.91 -32.24
C LEU A 227 -2.55 5.29 -31.56
N GLY A 228 -2.68 5.34 -30.22
CA GLY A 228 -2.57 6.56 -29.43
C GLY A 228 -3.66 7.61 -29.69
N SER A 229 -4.75 7.24 -30.37
CA SER A 229 -5.88 8.12 -30.67
C SER A 229 -6.80 8.34 -29.47
N GLU A 230 -6.88 7.35 -28.57
CA GLU A 230 -7.69 7.35 -27.35
C GLU A 230 -6.84 7.55 -26.10
N THR A 231 -7.43 8.04 -25.02
CA THR A 231 -6.72 8.11 -23.72
C THR A 231 -6.68 6.72 -23.07
N PHE A 232 -5.66 6.46 -22.24
CA PHE A 232 -5.59 5.22 -21.45
C PHE A 232 -6.90 4.98 -20.67
N GLY A 233 -7.48 6.04 -20.12
CA GLY A 233 -8.73 5.98 -19.38
C GLY A 233 -9.94 5.57 -20.20
N SER A 234 -10.05 6.11 -21.42
CA SER A 234 -11.14 5.74 -22.33
C SER A 234 -11.01 4.27 -22.75
N LEU A 235 -9.79 3.78 -22.97
CA LEU A 235 -9.53 2.37 -23.25
C LEU A 235 -9.79 1.49 -22.03
N ALA A 236 -9.47 1.93 -20.82
CA ALA A 236 -9.78 1.21 -19.59
C ALA A 236 -11.30 1.07 -19.39
N GLN A 237 -12.06 2.15 -19.60
CA GLN A 237 -13.53 2.12 -19.52
C GLN A 237 -14.13 1.17 -20.57
N LEU A 238 -13.53 1.09 -21.76
CA LEU A 238 -14.03 0.27 -22.86
C LEU A 238 -13.67 -1.21 -22.73
N TYR A 239 -12.45 -1.52 -22.28
CA TYR A 239 -11.89 -2.87 -22.38
C TYR A 239 -11.59 -3.56 -21.06
N SER A 240 -11.42 -2.82 -19.96
CA SER A 240 -11.04 -3.42 -18.67
C SER A 240 -12.16 -4.29 -18.10
N GLU A 241 -11.80 -5.49 -17.65
CA GLU A 241 -12.70 -6.46 -17.03
C GLU A 241 -12.65 -6.42 -15.50
N ASP A 242 -11.87 -5.49 -14.94
CA ASP A 242 -12.05 -4.98 -13.58
C ASP A 242 -13.07 -3.84 -13.62
N THR A 243 -14.34 -4.18 -13.41
CA THR A 243 -15.46 -3.25 -13.55
C THR A 243 -15.35 -2.06 -12.59
N GLY A 244 -14.78 -2.26 -11.40
CA GLY A 244 -14.67 -1.22 -10.37
C GLY A 244 -13.72 -0.09 -10.79
N SER A 245 -12.55 -0.44 -11.34
CA SER A 245 -11.63 0.57 -11.88
C SER A 245 -12.02 1.03 -13.27
N ALA A 246 -12.64 0.18 -14.12
CA ALA A 246 -13.09 0.57 -15.46
C ALA A 246 -14.04 1.78 -15.44
N GLU A 247 -15.01 1.78 -14.51
CA GLU A 247 -15.93 2.91 -14.29
C GLU A 247 -15.19 4.19 -13.88
N LYS A 248 -14.01 4.05 -13.27
CA LYS A 248 -13.09 5.13 -12.86
C LYS A 248 -11.94 5.31 -13.84
N PHE A 249 -12.15 5.00 -15.12
CA PHE A 249 -11.15 5.16 -16.17
C PHE A 249 -9.84 4.40 -15.87
N GLY A 250 -9.94 3.21 -15.30
CA GLY A 250 -8.81 2.36 -14.90
C GLY A 250 -8.11 2.80 -13.62
N ASP A 251 -8.60 3.81 -12.90
CA ASP A 251 -7.98 4.29 -11.65
C ASP A 251 -8.10 3.26 -10.52
N LEU A 252 -6.94 2.84 -10.01
CA LEU A 252 -6.79 1.95 -8.86
C LEU A 252 -6.51 2.70 -7.56
N GLY A 253 -6.34 4.01 -7.63
CA GLY A 253 -6.03 4.85 -6.48
C GLY A 253 -4.56 4.81 -6.09
N ILE A 254 -4.32 4.91 -4.79
CA ILE A 254 -2.98 5.01 -4.22
C ILE A 254 -2.44 3.60 -3.95
N MET A 255 -1.28 3.30 -4.54
CA MET A 255 -0.51 2.10 -4.26
C MET A 255 0.69 2.46 -3.38
N SER A 256 0.84 1.76 -2.27
CA SER A 256 2.00 1.85 -1.37
C SER A 256 2.49 0.45 -1.01
N LYS A 257 3.49 0.35 -0.14
CA LYS A 257 4.01 -0.95 0.33
C LYS A 257 2.91 -1.81 1.00
N SER A 258 1.94 -1.18 1.66
CA SER A 258 0.84 -1.86 2.36
C SER A 258 -0.35 -2.23 1.47
N THR A 259 -0.43 -1.72 0.24
CA THR A 259 -1.55 -2.04 -0.67
C THR A 259 -1.55 -3.53 -1.01
N SER A 260 -2.69 -4.19 -0.84
CA SER A 260 -2.89 -5.61 -1.17
C SER A 260 -3.19 -5.79 -2.67
N PHE A 261 -2.15 -5.58 -3.49
CA PHE A 261 -2.13 -5.98 -4.90
C PHE A 261 -1.31 -7.25 -5.06
N ILE A 262 -1.54 -7.97 -6.17
CA ILE A 262 -0.69 -9.10 -6.56
C ILE A 262 0.77 -8.66 -6.72
N ASN A 263 1.69 -9.57 -6.44
CA ASN A 263 3.12 -9.27 -6.43
C ASN A 263 3.64 -8.86 -7.81
N GLU A 264 3.19 -9.52 -8.87
CA GLU A 264 3.60 -9.22 -10.25
C GLU A 264 3.29 -7.75 -10.62
N PHE A 265 2.16 -7.23 -10.12
CA PHE A 265 1.79 -5.82 -10.31
C PHE A 265 2.64 -4.93 -9.42
N LYS A 266 2.53 -5.09 -8.09
CA LYS A 266 3.11 -4.13 -7.14
C LYS A 266 4.64 -4.14 -7.19
N LEU A 267 5.24 -5.32 -7.09
CA LEU A 267 6.68 -5.47 -7.12
C LEU A 267 7.23 -5.28 -8.53
N GLY A 268 6.45 -5.59 -9.58
CA GLY A 268 6.82 -5.26 -10.96
C GLY A 268 6.95 -3.75 -11.20
N VAL A 269 6.00 -2.95 -10.70
CA VAL A 269 6.11 -1.47 -10.74
C VAL A 269 7.31 -0.97 -9.95
N TYR A 270 7.57 -1.55 -8.77
CA TYR A 270 8.75 -1.19 -7.97
C TYR A 270 10.08 -1.59 -8.63
N ALA A 271 10.14 -2.76 -9.27
CA ALA A 271 11.31 -3.19 -10.04
C ALA A 271 11.57 -2.23 -11.21
N TYR A 272 10.51 -1.82 -11.93
CA TYR A 272 10.65 -0.82 -12.99
C TYR A 272 11.34 0.46 -12.48
N GLU A 273 10.92 1.04 -11.35
CA GLU A 273 11.51 2.28 -10.83
C GLU A 273 12.89 2.09 -10.17
N ALA A 274 13.09 0.99 -9.44
CA ALA A 274 14.25 0.75 -8.57
C ALA A 274 15.30 -0.20 -9.17
N ILE A 275 15.10 -0.69 -10.39
CA ILE A 275 16.06 -1.55 -11.09
C ILE A 275 16.23 -1.09 -12.55
N ASN A 276 15.14 -0.73 -13.24
CA ASN A 276 15.16 -0.47 -14.67
C ASN A 276 15.27 1.02 -15.05
N ASN A 277 14.62 1.90 -14.30
CA ASN A 277 14.58 3.32 -14.58
C ASN A 277 15.77 4.03 -13.93
N SER A 278 16.82 4.31 -14.71
CA SER A 278 18.03 4.99 -14.22
C SER A 278 17.80 6.43 -13.75
N THR A 279 16.68 7.07 -14.11
CA THR A 279 16.37 8.42 -13.61
C THR A 279 15.94 8.44 -12.15
N THR A 280 15.30 7.36 -11.67
CA THR A 280 14.75 7.23 -10.32
C THR A 280 15.52 6.22 -9.47
N LEU A 281 16.36 5.38 -10.09
CA LEU A 281 17.00 4.19 -9.50
C LEU A 281 17.51 4.35 -8.05
N ALA A 282 18.34 5.35 -7.78
CA ALA A 282 18.99 5.49 -6.47
C ALA A 282 17.98 5.91 -5.38
N GLU A 283 17.12 6.87 -5.68
CA GLU A 283 16.06 7.33 -4.77
C GLU A 283 15.02 6.23 -4.55
N ALA A 284 14.68 5.51 -5.63
CA ALA A 284 13.72 4.43 -5.60
C ALA A 284 14.18 3.24 -4.76
N LYS A 285 15.43 2.80 -4.93
CA LYS A 285 16.03 1.77 -4.07
C LYS A 285 15.97 2.15 -2.59
N ALA A 286 16.39 3.38 -2.27
CA ALA A 286 16.42 3.85 -0.90
C ALA A 286 15.02 3.95 -0.29
N GLY A 287 14.06 4.58 -0.98
CA GLY A 287 12.69 4.78 -0.47
C GLY A 287 11.88 3.49 -0.36
N LEU A 288 12.05 2.57 -1.32
CA LEU A 288 11.38 1.27 -1.31
C LEU A 288 12.08 0.24 -0.43
N GLY A 289 13.27 0.55 0.11
CA GLY A 289 14.05 -0.38 0.91
C GLY A 289 14.53 -1.61 0.13
N ILE A 290 14.80 -1.46 -1.18
CA ILE A 290 15.29 -2.52 -2.04
C ILE A 290 16.82 -2.54 -1.95
N THR A 291 17.38 -3.65 -1.46
CA THR A 291 18.83 -3.82 -1.34
C THR A 291 19.47 -4.17 -2.69
N ASP A 292 20.79 -4.07 -2.77
CA ASP A 292 21.53 -4.51 -3.96
C ASP A 292 21.44 -6.02 -4.17
N GLU A 293 21.33 -6.81 -3.09
CA GLU A 293 21.08 -8.26 -3.13
C GLU A 293 19.72 -8.55 -3.77
N MET A 294 18.63 -7.96 -3.26
CA MET A 294 17.29 -8.12 -3.83
C MET A 294 17.22 -7.71 -5.30
N SER A 295 17.92 -6.64 -5.66
CA SER A 295 18.01 -6.18 -7.06
C SER A 295 18.73 -7.21 -7.95
N ALA A 296 19.84 -7.77 -7.45
CA ALA A 296 20.62 -8.76 -8.18
C ALA A 296 19.86 -10.08 -8.33
N ASP A 297 19.15 -10.51 -7.29
CA ASP A 297 18.33 -11.71 -7.31
C ASP A 297 17.16 -11.57 -8.28
N TYR A 298 16.47 -10.42 -8.29
CA TYR A 298 15.44 -10.13 -9.29
C TYR A 298 15.99 -10.19 -10.72
N VAL A 299 17.11 -9.53 -10.99
CA VAL A 299 17.74 -9.57 -12.32
C VAL A 299 18.15 -11.00 -12.69
N SER A 300 18.74 -11.75 -11.77
CA SER A 300 19.07 -13.17 -11.99
C SER A 300 17.81 -13.98 -12.35
N ALA A 301 16.72 -13.75 -11.62
CA ALA A 301 15.45 -14.44 -11.80
C ALA A 301 14.73 -14.06 -13.08
N THR A 302 14.89 -12.84 -13.63
CA THR A 302 14.32 -12.43 -14.93
C THR A 302 15.22 -12.76 -16.13
N GLY A 303 16.50 -13.07 -15.91
CA GLY A 303 17.52 -13.32 -16.92
C GLY A 303 18.42 -12.09 -17.17
N SER A 304 19.27 -12.13 -18.20
CA SER A 304 20.13 -10.96 -18.54
C SER A 304 19.34 -9.69 -18.82
N ASP A 305 18.05 -9.84 -19.13
CA ASP A 305 17.13 -8.76 -19.40
C ASP A 305 16.51 -8.32 -18.07
N LYS A 306 16.90 -7.13 -17.62
CA LYS A 306 16.41 -6.54 -16.37
C LYS A 306 14.88 -6.32 -16.38
N ILE A 307 14.28 -6.28 -17.56
CA ILE A 307 12.85 -6.06 -17.82
C ILE A 307 12.45 -6.82 -19.08
N GLY A 308 11.26 -7.44 -19.06
CA GLY A 308 10.75 -8.16 -20.22
C GLY A 308 10.38 -7.22 -21.37
N THR A 309 10.31 -7.76 -22.59
CA THR A 309 9.83 -7.04 -23.76
C THR A 309 8.74 -7.83 -24.48
N ILE A 310 7.77 -7.12 -25.03
CA ILE A 310 6.69 -7.67 -25.85
C ILE A 310 6.69 -6.94 -27.20
N PRO A 311 7.06 -7.60 -28.31
CA PRO A 311 6.98 -7.00 -29.63
C PRO A 311 5.53 -6.61 -29.95
N TYR A 312 5.31 -5.41 -30.48
CA TYR A 312 3.98 -4.95 -30.85
C TYR A 312 3.28 -5.90 -31.83
N GLU A 313 4.03 -6.50 -32.76
CA GLU A 313 3.46 -7.46 -33.70
C GLU A 313 2.90 -8.73 -33.04
N ALA A 314 3.31 -9.06 -31.80
CA ALA A 314 2.70 -10.13 -31.04
C ALA A 314 1.19 -9.89 -30.82
N PHE A 315 0.77 -8.63 -30.60
CA PHE A 315 -0.65 -8.29 -30.48
C PHE A 315 -1.40 -8.45 -31.82
N LEU A 316 -0.77 -8.06 -32.94
CA LEU A 316 -1.36 -8.20 -34.27
C LEU A 316 -1.56 -9.68 -34.61
N LYS A 317 -0.52 -10.50 -34.40
CA LYS A 317 -0.58 -11.94 -34.67
C LYS A 317 -1.49 -12.69 -33.70
N LEU A 318 -1.62 -12.23 -32.47
CA LEU A 318 -2.60 -12.77 -31.53
C LEU A 318 -4.03 -12.57 -32.05
N GLN A 319 -4.34 -11.44 -32.70
CA GLN A 319 -5.63 -11.21 -33.34
C GLN A 319 -5.79 -12.04 -34.61
N ASP A 320 -4.81 -11.97 -35.54
CA ASP A 320 -4.84 -12.68 -36.83
C ASP A 320 -5.09 -14.18 -36.64
N TYR A 321 -4.51 -14.77 -35.58
CA TYR A 321 -4.59 -16.20 -35.32
C TYR A 321 -5.49 -16.61 -34.16
N SER A 322 -6.37 -15.71 -33.73
CA SER A 322 -7.24 -15.92 -32.57
C SER A 322 -8.22 -17.11 -32.73
N ASP A 323 -8.73 -17.36 -33.94
CA ASP A 323 -9.68 -18.44 -34.24
C ASP A 323 -9.05 -19.62 -35.00
N VAL A 324 -7.75 -19.52 -35.32
CA VAL A 324 -7.03 -20.53 -36.08
C VAL A 324 -6.83 -21.80 -35.24
N THR A 325 -7.40 -22.90 -35.72
CA THR A 325 -7.38 -24.23 -35.07
C THR A 325 -6.99 -25.38 -36.02
N LYS A 326 -6.82 -25.07 -37.31
CA LYS A 326 -6.43 -25.98 -38.39
C LYS A 326 -5.49 -25.26 -39.35
N ASP A 327 -4.59 -25.98 -39.99
CA ASP A 327 -3.76 -25.40 -41.04
C ASP A 327 -4.54 -25.20 -42.35
N ASP A 328 -3.91 -24.57 -43.35
CA ASP A 328 -4.53 -24.28 -44.65
C ASP A 328 -4.94 -25.53 -45.46
N ASP A 329 -4.34 -26.69 -45.16
CA ASP A 329 -4.65 -27.97 -45.79
C ASP A 329 -5.69 -28.76 -44.98
N SER A 330 -6.30 -28.13 -43.97
CA SER A 330 -7.25 -28.73 -43.01
C SER A 330 -6.66 -29.85 -42.14
N PHE A 331 -5.34 -29.93 -42.03
CA PHE A 331 -4.67 -30.81 -41.08
C PHE A 331 -4.83 -30.29 -39.65
N ILE A 332 -5.06 -31.25 -38.76
CA ILE A 332 -5.12 -31.03 -37.33
C ILE A 332 -3.71 -31.30 -36.79
N VAL A 333 -3.07 -30.28 -36.25
CA VAL A 333 -1.79 -30.42 -35.55
C VAL A 333 -2.04 -31.06 -34.18
N ASN A 334 -1.25 -32.08 -33.83
CA ASN A 334 -1.22 -32.75 -32.52
C ASN A 334 -2.62 -33.08 -31.96
N ASP A 335 -3.44 -33.78 -32.76
CA ASP A 335 -4.74 -34.31 -32.34
C ASP A 335 -5.69 -33.26 -31.72
N ASN A 336 -5.66 -32.04 -32.23
CA ASN A 336 -6.51 -30.92 -31.81
C ASN A 336 -6.22 -30.43 -30.39
N ASN A 337 -4.98 -30.60 -29.94
CA ASN A 337 -4.52 -30.12 -28.65
C ASN A 337 -4.40 -28.58 -28.67
N PRO A 338 -5.20 -27.84 -27.86
CA PRO A 338 -5.20 -26.39 -27.91
C PRO A 338 -3.88 -25.72 -27.57
N TYR A 339 -2.99 -26.38 -26.81
CA TYR A 339 -1.64 -25.90 -26.54
C TYR A 339 -0.87 -25.51 -27.82
N PHE A 340 -1.15 -26.17 -28.95
CA PHE A 340 -0.48 -25.94 -30.24
C PHE A 340 -1.18 -24.92 -31.13
N TYR A 341 -2.32 -24.38 -30.72
CA TYR A 341 -2.97 -23.31 -31.48
C TYR A 341 -2.08 -22.06 -31.45
N PRO A 342 -1.93 -21.34 -32.59
CA PRO A 342 -1.02 -20.19 -32.67
C PRO A 342 -1.25 -19.14 -31.58
N ARG A 343 -2.51 -18.86 -31.22
CA ARG A 343 -2.83 -17.94 -30.12
C ARG A 343 -2.20 -18.35 -28.79
N ASN A 344 -2.17 -19.64 -28.49
CA ASN A 344 -1.65 -20.16 -27.23
C ASN A 344 -0.13 -20.23 -27.23
N ILE A 345 0.48 -20.49 -28.39
CA ILE A 345 1.93 -20.36 -28.57
C ILE A 345 2.36 -18.90 -28.32
N LEU A 346 1.71 -17.94 -28.99
CA LEU A 346 1.98 -16.50 -28.81
C LEU A 346 1.69 -16.04 -27.37
N PHE A 347 0.57 -16.47 -26.80
CA PHE A 347 0.22 -16.19 -25.40
C PHE A 347 1.32 -16.65 -24.45
N ASN A 348 1.70 -17.93 -24.51
CA ASN A 348 2.74 -18.44 -23.62
C ASN A 348 4.09 -17.76 -23.85
N LYS A 349 4.42 -17.41 -25.10
CA LYS A 349 5.68 -16.76 -25.43
C LYS A 349 5.79 -15.35 -24.85
N TYR A 350 4.76 -14.54 -25.05
CA TYR A 350 4.84 -13.09 -24.82
C TYR A 350 3.98 -12.58 -23.67
N PHE A 351 2.82 -13.19 -23.45
CA PHE A 351 1.78 -12.66 -22.57
C PHE A 351 1.62 -13.42 -21.26
N ASN A 352 2.19 -14.63 -21.17
CA ASN A 352 2.21 -15.45 -19.96
C ASN A 352 3.53 -15.30 -19.18
N ARG A 353 4.03 -14.06 -19.13
CA ARG A 353 5.22 -13.65 -18.37
C ARG A 353 4.76 -12.89 -17.14
N HIS A 354 5.20 -13.34 -15.98
CA HIS A 354 4.87 -12.76 -14.69
C HIS A 354 5.90 -11.74 -14.20
N ASP A 355 6.99 -11.57 -14.93
CA ASP A 355 7.90 -10.43 -14.80
C ASP A 355 7.37 -9.20 -15.55
N ILE A 356 7.62 -8.01 -15.01
CA ILE A 356 7.17 -6.76 -15.63
C ILE A 356 7.83 -6.59 -17.00
N SER A 357 7.05 -6.18 -17.98
CA SER A 357 7.49 -6.01 -19.36
C SER A 357 7.11 -4.64 -19.92
N VAL A 358 7.86 -4.19 -20.93
CA VAL A 358 7.48 -3.06 -21.79
C VAL A 358 7.11 -3.56 -23.18
N ILE A 359 6.28 -2.81 -23.89
CA ILE A 359 5.88 -3.13 -25.26
C ILE A 359 6.76 -2.34 -26.23
N THR A 360 7.41 -3.03 -27.15
CA THR A 360 8.38 -2.45 -28.10
C THR A 360 7.79 -2.38 -29.52
N PRO A 361 8.19 -1.42 -30.37
CA PRO A 361 7.78 -1.29 -31.76
C PRO A 361 8.46 -2.33 -32.68
N ASN A 362 8.58 -3.57 -32.22
CA ASN A 362 9.30 -4.63 -32.92
C ASN A 362 8.35 -5.58 -33.65
N SER A 363 8.88 -6.11 -34.76
CA SER A 363 8.29 -7.19 -35.54
C SER A 363 8.73 -8.55 -35.05
N LEU A 364 7.86 -9.55 -35.19
CA LEU A 364 8.20 -10.95 -34.92
C LEU A 364 9.09 -11.50 -36.04
N VAL A 365 10.00 -12.40 -35.69
CA VAL A 365 10.91 -13.03 -36.67
C VAL A 365 10.82 -14.54 -36.55
N ALA A 366 10.47 -15.20 -37.65
CA ALA A 366 10.53 -16.64 -37.74
C ALA A 366 11.99 -17.12 -37.65
N GLY A 367 12.23 -18.12 -36.80
CA GLY A 367 13.50 -18.83 -36.73
C GLY A 367 13.72 -19.74 -37.93
N THR A 368 14.88 -20.39 -37.93
CA THR A 368 15.29 -21.34 -38.98
C THR A 368 15.18 -22.77 -38.45
N LEU A 369 14.75 -23.71 -39.27
CA LEU A 369 14.77 -25.12 -38.90
C LEU A 369 16.20 -25.63 -38.72
N SER A 370 16.43 -26.41 -37.67
CA SER A 370 17.67 -27.17 -37.50
C SER A 370 17.86 -28.14 -38.67
N ALA A 371 19.11 -28.57 -38.91
CA ALA A 371 19.44 -29.44 -40.03
C ALA A 371 18.71 -30.80 -40.00
N ASP A 372 18.29 -31.27 -38.82
CA ASP A 372 17.48 -32.48 -38.62
C ASP A 372 15.96 -32.23 -38.61
N ASN A 373 15.54 -30.98 -38.79
CA ASN A 373 14.16 -30.49 -38.77
C ASN A 373 13.39 -30.74 -37.46
N LYS A 374 14.09 -31.05 -36.37
CA LYS A 374 13.47 -31.37 -35.06
C LYS A 374 13.38 -30.18 -34.11
N SER A 375 14.05 -29.09 -34.41
CA SER A 375 14.04 -27.88 -33.58
C SER A 375 14.07 -26.62 -34.44
N VAL A 376 13.73 -25.50 -33.83
CA VAL A 376 13.87 -24.17 -34.43
C VAL A 376 15.02 -23.45 -33.75
N GLU A 377 15.93 -22.93 -34.57
CA GLU A 377 17.12 -22.18 -34.16
C GLU A 377 16.97 -20.69 -34.53
N ASN A 378 17.75 -19.83 -33.86
CA ASN A 378 17.83 -18.39 -34.16
C ASN A 378 16.49 -17.63 -34.06
N GLU A 379 15.56 -18.07 -33.22
CA GLU A 379 14.40 -17.25 -32.86
C GLU A 379 14.85 -16.04 -32.04
N ASN A 380 14.27 -14.88 -32.32
CA ASN A 380 14.55 -13.64 -31.59
C ASN A 380 13.29 -13.16 -30.86
N PHE A 381 13.22 -13.45 -29.57
CA PHE A 381 12.03 -13.14 -28.75
C PHE A 381 11.88 -11.64 -28.46
N VAL A 382 12.93 -10.84 -28.65
CA VAL A 382 12.84 -9.38 -28.55
C VAL A 382 12.21 -8.79 -29.83
N GLY A 383 12.18 -9.57 -30.90
CA GLY A 383 11.79 -9.12 -32.23
C GLY A 383 12.86 -8.22 -32.88
N VAL A 384 12.53 -7.69 -34.05
CA VAL A 384 13.41 -6.78 -34.81
C VAL A 384 12.71 -5.45 -35.00
N TYR A 385 13.48 -4.36 -34.91
CA TYR A 385 12.99 -3.00 -35.11
C TYR A 385 12.10 -2.85 -36.34
N ASN A 386 10.94 -2.22 -36.16
CA ASN A 386 10.03 -1.87 -37.25
C ASN A 386 9.76 -0.37 -37.27
N ALA A 387 10.32 0.32 -38.27
CA ALA A 387 10.18 1.77 -38.42
C ALA A 387 8.71 2.24 -38.54
N THR A 388 7.80 1.40 -39.06
CA THR A 388 6.37 1.74 -39.16
C THR A 388 5.73 1.76 -37.79
N TYR A 389 5.99 0.76 -36.95
CA TYR A 389 5.48 0.70 -35.59
C TYR A 389 6.12 1.80 -34.73
N ASN A 390 7.41 2.05 -34.89
CA ASN A 390 8.13 3.10 -34.18
C ASN A 390 7.61 4.51 -34.50
N GLY A 391 6.95 4.68 -35.65
CA GLY A 391 6.30 5.92 -36.07
C GLY A 391 4.88 6.11 -35.51
N MET A 392 4.30 5.12 -34.83
CA MET A 392 2.93 5.24 -34.31
C MET A 392 2.89 6.16 -33.07
N PRO A 393 1.80 6.94 -32.86
CA PRO A 393 1.72 7.92 -31.78
C PRO A 393 1.87 7.37 -30.35
N GLY A 394 1.52 6.10 -30.15
CA GLY A 394 1.67 5.43 -28.86
C GLY A 394 3.13 5.13 -28.47
N PHE A 395 4.08 5.09 -29.43
CA PHE A 395 5.47 4.80 -29.14
C PHE A 395 6.29 6.08 -28.94
N LYS A 396 6.91 6.20 -27.77
CA LYS A 396 7.77 7.34 -27.42
C LYS A 396 9.04 6.87 -26.72
N ASN A 397 10.09 7.66 -26.87
CA ASN A 397 11.33 7.47 -26.12
C ASN A 397 11.11 7.86 -24.66
N ILE A 398 11.65 7.05 -23.74
CA ILE A 398 11.57 7.28 -22.30
C ILE A 398 13.00 7.42 -21.76
N PRO A 399 13.39 8.65 -21.38
CA PRO A 399 14.70 8.87 -20.79
C PRO A 399 14.96 7.96 -19.60
N GLY A 400 16.14 7.33 -19.60
CA GLY A 400 16.64 6.51 -18.50
C GLY A 400 16.11 5.09 -18.38
N LEU A 401 15.21 4.63 -19.26
CA LEU A 401 14.81 3.22 -19.31
C LEU A 401 15.96 2.31 -19.77
N GLY A 402 16.93 2.84 -20.53
CA GLY A 402 18.20 2.15 -20.80
C GLY A 402 18.08 0.83 -21.60
N ILE A 403 16.99 0.66 -22.34
CA ILE A 403 16.75 -0.51 -23.20
C ILE A 403 17.13 -0.12 -24.63
N ASP A 404 18.02 -0.92 -25.23
CA ASP A 404 18.28 -0.91 -26.67
C ASP A 404 17.19 -1.76 -27.34
N VAL A 405 16.20 -1.08 -27.92
CA VAL A 405 15.04 -1.68 -28.56
C VAL A 405 15.37 -2.09 -30.00
N ASN A 406 16.26 -1.33 -30.65
CA ASN A 406 16.54 -1.47 -32.06
C ASN A 406 17.68 -2.48 -32.35
N GLY A 407 18.46 -2.84 -31.33
CA GLY A 407 19.54 -3.82 -31.34
C GLY A 407 20.88 -3.31 -31.89
N ASP A 408 21.09 -2.00 -32.00
CA ASP A 408 22.30 -1.38 -32.54
C ASP A 408 23.41 -1.14 -31.50
N SER A 409 23.19 -1.58 -30.26
CA SER A 409 24.07 -1.40 -29.11
C SER A 409 24.22 0.06 -28.65
N VAL A 410 23.29 0.93 -29.04
CA VAL A 410 23.17 2.32 -28.61
C VAL A 410 21.77 2.53 -28.03
N VAL A 411 21.68 3.27 -26.92
CA VAL A 411 20.38 3.72 -26.39
C VAL A 411 20.19 5.18 -26.79
N ASP A 412 19.26 5.44 -27.71
CA ASP A 412 18.99 6.76 -28.28
C ASP A 412 17.49 7.08 -28.43
N ALA A 413 17.17 8.12 -29.21
CA ALA A 413 15.80 8.62 -29.37
C ALA A 413 14.88 7.69 -30.19
N ASP A 414 15.45 6.72 -30.91
CA ASP A 414 14.72 5.72 -31.67
C ASP A 414 14.35 4.49 -30.82
N ASP A 415 14.91 4.37 -29.61
CA ASP A 415 14.48 3.39 -28.62
C ASP A 415 13.19 3.83 -27.93
N LYS A 416 12.08 3.45 -28.54
CA LYS A 416 10.74 3.79 -28.05
C LYS A 416 10.05 2.59 -27.45
N VAL A 417 9.20 2.86 -26.49
CA VAL A 417 8.28 1.90 -25.89
C VAL A 417 6.86 2.43 -25.94
N LEU A 418 5.88 1.56 -25.72
CA LEU A 418 4.49 1.96 -25.68
C LEU A 418 4.24 2.88 -24.46
N THR A 419 3.58 4.00 -24.71
CA THR A 419 3.28 5.02 -23.73
C THR A 419 1.83 5.49 -23.86
N THR A 420 1.31 6.12 -22.81
CA THR A 420 0.10 6.89 -22.89
C THR A 420 0.31 8.14 -23.75
N LYS A 421 -0.81 8.78 -24.13
CA LYS A 421 -0.78 10.07 -24.83
C LYS A 421 0.06 11.13 -24.11
N ASP A 422 0.14 11.08 -22.78
CA ASP A 422 0.92 12.01 -21.96
C ASP A 422 2.37 11.55 -21.71
N GLY A 423 2.78 10.43 -22.32
CA GLY A 423 4.15 9.94 -22.29
C GLY A 423 4.50 9.07 -21.08
N LYS A 424 3.50 8.58 -20.33
CA LYS A 424 3.72 7.61 -19.25
C LYS A 424 3.89 6.21 -19.84
N VAL A 425 4.85 5.43 -19.35
CA VAL A 425 5.10 4.07 -19.85
C VAL A 425 3.89 3.18 -19.59
N VAL A 426 3.51 2.38 -20.59
CA VAL A 426 2.57 1.28 -20.40
C VAL A 426 3.37 0.03 -20.06
N LEU A 427 3.39 -0.31 -18.77
CA LEU A 427 3.95 -1.56 -18.28
C LEU A 427 2.94 -2.69 -18.51
N ALA A 428 3.42 -3.90 -18.68
CA ALA A 428 2.59 -5.05 -18.99
C ALA A 428 3.02 -6.28 -18.19
N VAL A 429 2.07 -7.00 -17.59
CA VAL A 429 2.39 -8.20 -16.79
C VAL A 429 1.22 -9.18 -16.71
N ARG A 430 1.51 -10.48 -16.71
CA ARG A 430 0.56 -11.52 -16.35
C ARG A 430 0.44 -11.57 -14.83
N GLY A 431 -0.76 -11.34 -14.32
CA GLY A 431 -1.05 -11.35 -12.89
C GLY A 431 -1.91 -12.54 -12.48
N GLY A 432 -1.44 -13.36 -11.54
CA GLY A 432 -2.23 -14.54 -11.17
C GLY A 432 -1.71 -15.35 -10.00
N THR A 433 -0.56 -15.02 -9.41
CA THR A 433 -0.06 -15.70 -8.21
C THR A 433 -0.35 -14.88 -6.96
N SER A 434 -0.86 -15.57 -5.92
CA SER A 434 -1.06 -15.09 -4.55
C SER A 434 -1.43 -13.61 -4.35
N GLY A 435 -2.71 -13.38 -4.05
CA GLY A 435 -3.27 -12.13 -3.51
C GLY A 435 -4.72 -12.36 -3.10
N ASP A 436 -5.27 -11.55 -2.18
CA ASP A 436 -6.61 -11.73 -1.56
C ASP A 436 -7.79 -11.75 -2.56
N SER A 437 -7.54 -11.46 -3.84
CA SER A 437 -8.57 -11.23 -4.86
C SER A 437 -8.74 -12.35 -5.90
N GLY A 438 -7.85 -13.34 -5.96
CA GLY A 438 -8.04 -14.57 -6.76
C GLY A 438 -8.16 -14.38 -8.30
N TYR A 439 -7.88 -13.20 -8.84
CA TYR A 439 -8.09 -12.89 -10.26
C TYR A 439 -6.91 -13.33 -11.16
N GLN A 440 -7.24 -13.83 -12.36
CA GLN A 440 -6.29 -14.23 -13.40
C GLN A 440 -6.44 -13.29 -14.60
N GLY A 441 -5.38 -12.57 -14.95
CA GLY A 441 -5.43 -11.69 -16.12
C GLY A 441 -4.09 -11.15 -16.58
N PHE A 442 -4.13 -10.41 -17.68
CA PHE A 442 -3.05 -9.59 -18.19
C PHE A 442 -3.35 -8.13 -17.86
N HIS A 443 -2.41 -7.47 -17.19
CA HIS A 443 -2.53 -6.08 -16.77
C HIS A 443 -1.69 -5.20 -17.69
N PHE A 444 -2.31 -4.14 -18.22
CA PHE A 444 -1.59 -2.97 -18.70
C PHE A 444 -1.61 -1.94 -17.58
N ILE A 445 -0.44 -1.45 -17.15
CA ILE A 445 -0.29 -0.62 -15.95
C ILE A 445 0.33 0.71 -16.35
N VAL A 446 -0.18 1.79 -15.76
CA VAL A 446 0.38 3.14 -15.90
C VAL A 446 0.58 3.73 -14.51
N VAL A 447 1.78 4.27 -14.28
CA VAL A 447 2.08 5.10 -13.11
C VAL A 447 1.80 6.56 -13.49
N GLU A 448 0.71 7.11 -12.95
CA GLU A 448 0.33 8.51 -13.17
C GLU A 448 1.24 9.46 -12.38
N ARG A 449 1.56 9.08 -11.13
CA ARG A 449 2.53 9.78 -10.29
C ARG A 449 3.39 8.78 -9.52
N SER A 450 4.71 8.85 -9.72
CA SER A 450 5.69 8.12 -8.92
C SER A 450 5.96 8.85 -7.60
N ALA A 451 6.27 8.10 -6.54
CA ALA A 451 6.79 8.65 -5.28
C ALA A 451 8.15 9.35 -5.44
N PHE A 452 8.83 9.13 -6.57
CA PHE A 452 10.15 9.70 -6.89
C PHE A 452 10.05 10.85 -7.90
N ASP A 453 8.84 11.17 -8.37
CA ASP A 453 8.55 12.40 -9.11
C ASP A 453 8.43 13.57 -8.13
N ASN A 454 9.57 14.09 -7.64
CA ASN A 454 9.61 15.16 -6.64
C ASN A 454 8.78 16.40 -7.05
N ALA A 455 8.84 16.77 -8.34
CA ALA A 455 7.95 17.77 -8.93
C ALA A 455 7.69 17.47 -10.42
N THR A 456 6.45 17.68 -10.86
CA THR A 456 6.07 17.62 -12.29
C THR A 456 5.17 18.81 -12.58
N ASN A 457 5.49 19.63 -13.60
CA ASN A 457 4.74 20.84 -13.96
C ASN A 457 4.42 21.72 -12.74
N ASN A 458 5.45 22.02 -11.93
CA ASN A 458 5.39 22.78 -10.69
C ASN A 458 4.42 22.24 -9.61
N VAL A 459 4.06 20.96 -9.69
CA VAL A 459 3.31 20.24 -8.66
C VAL A 459 4.24 19.34 -7.88
N SER A 460 4.45 19.66 -6.60
CA SER A 460 5.21 18.81 -5.67
C SER A 460 4.42 17.55 -5.28
N LEU A 461 5.08 16.54 -4.69
CA LEU A 461 4.37 15.38 -4.14
C LEU A 461 3.37 15.75 -3.04
N SER A 462 3.74 16.73 -2.20
CA SER A 462 2.87 17.27 -1.14
C SER A 462 1.62 17.92 -1.72
N ASP A 463 1.77 18.75 -2.77
CA ASP A 463 0.62 19.31 -3.49
C ASP A 463 -0.24 18.22 -4.13
N TYR A 464 0.40 17.20 -4.73
CA TYR A 464 -0.30 16.14 -5.44
C TYR A 464 -1.18 15.28 -4.52
N TYR A 465 -0.66 14.92 -3.34
CA TYR A 465 -1.37 14.20 -2.28
C TYR A 465 -1.91 15.15 -1.22
N THR A 466 -2.59 16.21 -1.67
CA THR A 466 -3.30 17.13 -0.78
C THR A 466 -4.54 16.48 -0.16
N THR A 467 -4.86 16.88 1.07
CA THR A 467 -6.13 16.55 1.75
C THR A 467 -7.21 17.59 1.50
N LYS A 468 -6.95 18.57 0.63
CA LYS A 468 -7.90 19.63 0.26
C LYS A 468 -8.52 19.31 -1.09
N TYR A 469 -9.72 19.82 -1.35
CA TYR A 469 -10.37 19.75 -2.66
C TYR A 469 -10.53 21.11 -3.33
N PRO A 470 -10.66 21.18 -4.68
CA PRO A 470 -10.88 22.44 -5.40
C PRO A 470 -12.01 23.28 -4.79
N GLY A 471 -11.74 24.55 -4.54
CA GLY A 471 -12.65 25.49 -3.88
C GLY A 471 -12.57 25.51 -2.35
N GLN A 472 -11.88 24.54 -1.73
CA GLN A 472 -11.53 24.59 -0.31
C GLN A 472 -10.36 25.57 -0.09
N LYS A 473 -10.35 26.20 1.08
CA LYS A 473 -9.21 27.00 1.54
C LYS A 473 -7.93 26.17 1.51
N ASP A 474 -6.84 26.79 1.07
CA ASP A 474 -5.49 26.20 1.03
C ASP A 474 -5.35 25.02 0.04
N TYR A 475 -6.29 24.85 -0.89
CA TYR A 475 -6.10 23.92 -2.01
C TYR A 475 -4.93 24.38 -2.90
N PRO A 476 -4.04 23.47 -3.35
CA PRO A 476 -2.87 23.85 -4.15
C PRO A 476 -3.22 24.57 -5.46
N THR A 477 -2.66 25.77 -5.63
CA THR A 477 -2.79 26.60 -6.84
C THR A 477 -1.43 27.01 -7.38
N TYR A 478 -1.36 27.27 -8.68
CA TYR A 478 -0.20 27.90 -9.31
C TYR A 478 -0.05 29.36 -8.85
N ALA A 479 1.19 29.76 -8.57
CA ALA A 479 1.53 31.15 -8.32
C ALA A 479 1.52 31.95 -9.62
N SER A 480 1.31 33.27 -9.56
CA SER A 480 1.33 34.13 -10.76
C SER A 480 2.68 34.18 -11.49
N THR A 481 3.73 33.62 -10.88
CA THR A 481 5.07 33.46 -11.46
C THR A 481 5.25 32.14 -12.20
N ASP A 482 4.33 31.19 -12.01
CA ASP A 482 4.45 29.86 -12.60
C ASP A 482 4.01 29.91 -14.08
N PRO A 483 4.71 29.21 -14.99
CA PRO A 483 4.34 29.15 -16.41
C PRO A 483 2.92 28.64 -16.68
N GLU A 484 2.38 27.81 -15.79
CA GLU A 484 1.04 27.22 -15.89
C GLU A 484 -0.08 28.19 -15.46
N TYR A 485 0.27 29.32 -14.84
CA TYR A 485 -0.70 30.31 -14.38
C TYR A 485 -1.41 31.00 -15.56
N VAL A 486 -2.72 31.14 -15.42
CA VAL A 486 -3.59 31.85 -16.37
C VAL A 486 -4.41 32.88 -15.59
N GLU A 487 -4.24 34.16 -15.94
CA GLU A 487 -4.99 35.27 -15.35
C GLU A 487 -6.50 35.07 -15.52
N GLY A 488 -7.27 35.27 -14.44
CA GLY A 488 -8.72 35.12 -14.44
C GLY A 488 -9.26 33.69 -14.34
N LYS A 489 -8.41 32.70 -14.04
CA LYS A 489 -8.82 31.31 -13.73
C LYS A 489 -8.54 30.96 -12.26
N ASP A 490 -9.10 29.84 -11.80
CA ASP A 490 -8.86 29.33 -10.44
C ASP A 490 -7.42 28.82 -10.22
N ASN A 491 -6.71 28.48 -11.30
CA ASN A 491 -5.30 28.07 -11.28
C ASN A 491 -4.99 26.86 -10.38
N TYR A 492 -5.95 25.95 -10.22
CA TYR A 492 -5.78 24.70 -9.48
C TYR A 492 -4.66 23.84 -10.08
N LYS A 493 -3.76 23.36 -9.22
CA LYS A 493 -2.76 22.35 -9.61
C LYS A 493 -3.46 21.00 -9.90
N PRO A 494 -2.94 20.19 -10.85
CA PRO A 494 -3.39 18.81 -11.03
C PRO A 494 -2.90 17.96 -9.85
N THR A 495 -3.84 17.41 -9.08
CA THR A 495 -3.59 16.60 -7.88
C THR A 495 -4.25 15.23 -8.04
N TYR A 496 -4.00 14.32 -7.11
CA TYR A 496 -4.78 13.09 -7.01
C TYR A 496 -6.28 13.39 -6.86
N VAL A 497 -6.64 14.46 -6.14
CA VAL A 497 -8.03 14.80 -5.80
C VAL A 497 -8.86 15.22 -7.00
N ASN A 498 -8.30 16.01 -7.93
CA ASN A 498 -9.02 16.49 -9.11
C ASN A 498 -8.77 15.67 -10.38
N PHE A 499 -8.04 14.56 -10.29
CA PHE A 499 -7.64 13.75 -11.45
C PHE A 499 -8.81 13.27 -12.34
N LEU A 500 -9.95 12.87 -11.75
CA LEU A 500 -11.08 12.29 -12.50
C LEU A 500 -12.21 13.27 -12.86
N ASP A 501 -12.14 14.54 -12.47
CA ASP A 501 -12.95 15.74 -12.81
C ASP A 501 -14.48 15.64 -13.17
N GLN A 502 -15.15 14.49 -13.06
CA GLN A 502 -16.55 14.34 -13.45
C GLN A 502 -17.49 14.58 -12.25
N GLN A 503 -17.88 15.85 -12.08
CA GLN A 503 -19.02 16.38 -11.30
C GLN A 503 -18.99 16.28 -9.75
N ILE A 504 -18.32 17.22 -9.07
CA ILE A 504 -18.55 17.73 -7.67
C ILE A 504 -18.70 16.71 -6.51
N LYS A 505 -18.90 15.40 -6.73
CA LYS A 505 -19.14 14.38 -5.70
C LYS A 505 -17.87 13.63 -5.29
N ASP A 506 -16.86 13.56 -6.17
CA ASP A 506 -15.71 12.69 -5.91
C ASP A 506 -14.52 13.40 -5.28
N TYR A 507 -14.38 14.73 -5.40
CA TYR A 507 -13.21 15.42 -4.84
C TYR A 507 -13.13 15.29 -3.32
N LYS A 508 -14.26 15.45 -2.63
CA LYS A 508 -14.30 15.29 -1.17
C LYS A 508 -13.91 13.87 -0.78
N SER A 509 -14.48 12.86 -1.44
CA SER A 509 -14.17 11.45 -1.17
C SER A 509 -12.69 11.11 -1.47
N ARG A 510 -12.10 11.68 -2.53
CA ARG A 510 -10.68 11.49 -2.85
C ARG A 510 -9.77 12.21 -1.84
N ALA A 511 -10.14 13.41 -1.40
CA ALA A 511 -9.43 14.12 -0.33
C ALA A 511 -9.50 13.33 1.00
N GLU A 512 -10.68 12.82 1.37
CA GLU A 512 -10.89 11.94 2.52
C GLU A 512 -10.10 10.62 2.39
N SER A 513 -9.96 10.09 1.17
CA SER A 513 -9.13 8.90 0.90
C SER A 513 -7.65 9.19 1.16
N VAL A 514 -7.13 10.35 0.73
CA VAL A 514 -5.75 10.76 1.03
C VAL A 514 -5.57 10.99 2.54
N GLU A 515 -6.55 11.64 3.18
CA GLU A 515 -6.54 11.83 4.64
C GLU A 515 -6.53 10.51 5.40
N GLY A 516 -7.34 9.53 4.98
CA GLY A 516 -7.39 8.18 5.55
C GLY A 516 -6.05 7.44 5.42
N GLU A 517 -5.39 7.52 4.26
CA GLU A 517 -4.04 6.98 4.06
C GLU A 517 -3.03 7.62 5.02
N ILE A 518 -3.06 8.94 5.20
CA ILE A 518 -2.15 9.68 6.09
C ILE A 518 -2.46 9.43 7.58
N LYS A 519 -3.72 9.21 7.96
CA LYS A 519 -4.09 8.87 9.35
C LYS A 519 -3.79 7.40 9.67
N GLY A 520 -3.85 6.51 8.68
CA GLY A 520 -3.77 5.06 8.84
C GLY A 520 -2.41 4.41 8.60
N PHE A 521 -1.42 5.11 8.05
CA PHE A 521 -0.17 4.47 7.62
C PHE A 521 0.73 3.94 8.74
N ASP A 522 0.62 4.49 9.95
CA ASP A 522 1.43 4.08 11.10
C ASP A 522 0.56 3.83 12.32
N SER A 523 0.44 2.56 12.71
CA SER A 523 -0.24 2.15 13.95
C SER A 523 0.35 2.78 15.22
N ASN A 524 1.56 3.32 15.15
CA ASN A 524 2.27 3.98 16.25
C ASN A 524 2.06 5.50 16.29
N LEU A 525 1.13 6.05 15.50
CA LEU A 525 0.90 7.50 15.43
C LEU A 525 0.51 8.09 16.79
N LYS A 526 -0.17 7.34 17.66
CA LYS A 526 -0.45 7.73 19.06
C LYS A 526 0.82 8.02 19.88
N TYR A 527 1.93 7.33 19.61
CA TYR A 527 3.22 7.60 20.26
C TYR A 527 3.81 8.93 19.79
N PHE A 528 3.63 9.24 18.49
CA PHE A 528 4.05 10.53 17.94
C PHE A 528 3.22 11.68 18.53
N ILE A 529 1.90 11.50 18.67
CA ILE A 529 1.02 12.47 19.35
C ILE A 529 1.55 12.77 20.76
N TYR A 530 1.83 11.72 21.54
CA TYR A 530 2.41 11.85 22.88
C TYR A 530 3.74 12.62 22.90
N GLU A 531 4.70 12.25 22.04
CA GLU A 531 6.02 12.93 21.96
C GLU A 531 5.91 14.39 21.50
N LYS A 532 4.98 14.66 20.57
CA LYS A 532 4.70 16.02 20.11
C LYS A 532 4.16 16.87 21.27
N LEU A 533 3.25 16.35 22.07
CA LEU A 533 2.67 17.07 23.20
C LEU A 533 3.66 17.26 24.36
N LEU A 534 4.59 16.32 24.56
CA LEU A 534 5.70 16.51 25.51
C LEU A 534 6.58 17.72 25.19
N THR A 535 6.75 18.00 23.90
CA THR A 535 7.66 19.04 23.41
C THR A 535 6.96 20.33 23.04
N THR A 536 5.63 20.29 22.83
CA THR A 536 4.85 21.48 22.49
C THR A 536 4.65 22.32 23.75
N ILE A 537 5.00 23.60 23.64
CA ILE A 537 4.80 24.61 24.68
C ILE A 537 3.44 25.26 24.45
N ASN A 538 2.60 25.31 25.48
CA ASN A 538 1.40 26.12 25.50
C ASN A 538 1.82 27.60 25.46
N THR A 539 1.36 28.32 24.44
CA THR A 539 1.82 29.68 24.17
C THR A 539 1.33 30.72 25.19
N GLU A 540 0.26 30.42 25.90
CA GLU A 540 -0.31 31.28 26.95
C GLU A 540 0.40 31.08 28.30
N THR A 541 0.70 29.82 28.65
CA THR A 541 1.30 29.49 29.96
C THR A 541 2.83 29.42 29.92
N GLY A 542 3.42 29.29 28.74
CA GLY A 542 4.87 29.09 28.56
C GLY A 542 5.38 27.72 29.04
N ASN A 543 4.48 26.80 29.40
CA ASN A 543 4.80 25.46 29.90
C ASN A 543 4.50 24.38 28.85
N PRO A 544 5.18 23.22 28.88
CA PRO A 544 4.81 22.08 28.04
C PRO A 544 3.43 21.55 28.39
N TYR A 545 2.71 20.99 27.40
CA TYR A 545 1.40 20.37 27.62
C TYR A 545 1.47 19.13 28.54
N ILE A 546 2.62 18.48 28.65
CA ILE A 546 2.86 17.37 29.58
C ILE A 546 4.10 17.66 30.43
N LYS A 547 3.99 17.50 31.75
CA LYS A 547 5.12 17.57 32.69
C LYS A 547 5.15 16.38 33.65
N PHE A 548 6.21 15.59 33.54
CA PHE A 548 6.51 14.53 34.50
C PHE A 548 7.08 15.10 35.80
N GLY A 549 6.76 14.45 36.92
CA GLY A 549 7.44 14.69 38.20
C GLY A 549 8.89 14.18 38.19
N GLU A 550 9.63 14.49 39.25
CA GLU A 550 10.99 13.95 39.44
C GLU A 550 10.97 12.42 39.60
N PRO A 551 12.04 11.71 39.19
CA PRO A 551 12.16 10.27 39.40
C PRO A 551 12.02 9.90 40.88
N ILE A 552 11.38 8.77 41.15
CA ILE A 552 11.21 8.23 42.51
C ILE A 552 12.29 7.20 42.77
N SER A 553 13.01 7.33 43.89
CA SER A 553 13.97 6.31 44.34
C SER A 553 13.53 5.66 45.65
N TYR A 554 13.64 4.33 45.75
CA TYR A 554 13.44 3.56 46.98
C TYR A 554 14.48 2.43 47.09
N VAL A 555 14.61 1.82 48.27
CA VAL A 555 15.47 0.64 48.47
C VAL A 555 14.58 -0.60 48.51
N ASN A 556 14.81 -1.58 47.63
CA ASN A 556 14.05 -2.82 47.58
C ASN A 556 14.40 -3.78 48.73
N SER A 557 13.65 -4.88 48.86
CA SER A 557 13.88 -5.92 49.86
C SER A 557 15.28 -6.58 49.81
N HIS A 558 16.03 -6.38 48.72
CA HIS A 558 17.40 -6.87 48.51
C HIS A 558 18.47 -5.83 48.88
N GLY A 559 18.08 -4.63 49.32
CA GLY A 559 19.00 -3.55 49.68
C GLY A 559 19.50 -2.73 48.50
N GLU A 560 18.91 -2.89 47.31
CA GLU A 560 19.28 -2.18 46.09
C GLU A 560 18.45 -0.90 45.94
N THR A 561 19.08 0.20 45.53
CA THR A 561 18.34 1.43 45.19
C THR A 561 17.71 1.29 43.81
N VAL A 562 16.37 1.25 43.77
CA VAL A 562 15.57 1.24 42.55
C VAL A 562 15.10 2.67 42.28
N THR A 563 15.28 3.13 41.04
CA THR A 563 14.77 4.44 40.59
C THR A 563 13.75 4.26 39.47
N ILE A 564 12.58 4.86 39.64
CA ILE A 564 11.49 4.87 38.68
C ILE A 564 11.44 6.23 38.01
N ASP A 565 11.74 6.25 36.72
CA ASP A 565 11.59 7.42 35.86
C ASP A 565 10.54 7.09 34.80
N LEU A 566 9.30 7.52 35.03
CA LEU A 566 8.17 7.20 34.16
C LEU A 566 8.39 7.68 32.72
N LYS A 567 8.98 8.87 32.56
CA LYS A 567 9.25 9.45 31.24
C LYS A 567 10.21 8.56 30.48
N ASN A 568 11.36 8.23 31.08
CA ASN A 568 12.36 7.38 30.46
C ASN A 568 11.84 5.95 30.24
N THR A 569 11.03 5.39 31.15
CA THR A 569 10.41 4.06 30.96
C THR A 569 9.49 4.05 29.74
N ILE A 570 8.63 5.06 29.58
CA ILE A 570 7.72 5.17 28.43
C ILE A 570 8.51 5.41 27.14
N GLU A 571 9.46 6.35 27.12
CA GLU A 571 10.25 6.69 25.94
C GLU A 571 11.09 5.50 25.45
N ASN A 572 11.73 4.76 26.36
CA ASN A 572 12.48 3.54 26.01
C ASN A 572 11.56 2.44 25.45
N TRP A 573 10.37 2.27 26.02
CA TRP A 573 9.39 1.31 25.54
C TRP A 573 8.83 1.69 24.15
N ILE A 574 8.52 2.96 23.91
CA ILE A 574 8.10 3.47 22.60
C ILE A 574 9.20 3.20 21.56
N ALA A 575 10.46 3.52 21.89
CA ALA A 575 11.59 3.30 21.00
C ALA A 575 11.78 1.80 20.67
N ALA A 576 11.70 0.93 21.68
CA ALA A 576 11.77 -0.52 21.49
C ALA A 576 10.62 -1.03 20.59
N THR A 577 9.40 -0.58 20.85
CA THR A 577 8.19 -0.97 20.10
C THR A 577 8.28 -0.55 18.63
N ARG A 578 8.74 0.67 18.34
CA ARG A 578 8.95 1.14 16.97
C ARG A 578 10.07 0.38 16.26
N ASN A 579 11.19 0.12 16.95
CA ASN A 579 12.30 -0.64 16.39
C ASN A 579 11.88 -2.08 16.03
N GLU A 580 11.08 -2.72 16.88
CA GLU A 580 10.51 -4.05 16.61
C GLU A 580 9.53 -4.02 15.43
N ALA A 581 8.63 -3.04 15.37
CA ALA A 581 7.71 -2.87 14.25
C ALA A 581 8.43 -2.62 12.91
N ASP A 582 9.45 -1.76 12.91
CA ASP A 582 10.28 -1.48 11.73
C ASP A 582 11.10 -2.72 11.31
N TYR A 583 11.62 -3.49 12.27
CA TYR A 583 12.28 -4.77 11.99
C TYR A 583 11.31 -5.76 11.32
N ASN A 584 10.15 -6.02 11.93
CA ASN A 584 9.15 -6.96 11.41
C ASN A 584 8.64 -6.53 10.02
N THR A 585 8.45 -5.23 9.80
CA THR A 585 8.04 -4.69 8.49
C THR A 585 9.12 -4.93 7.43
N ARG A 586 10.41 -4.73 7.75
CA ARG A 586 11.50 -4.99 6.80
C ARG A 586 11.66 -6.47 6.49
N GLU A 587 11.55 -7.34 7.48
CA GLU A 587 11.63 -8.80 7.25
C GLU A 587 10.45 -9.27 6.40
N SER A 588 9.22 -8.88 6.73
CA SER A 588 8.04 -9.21 5.92
C SER A 588 8.14 -8.66 4.49
N TRP A 589 8.74 -7.47 4.32
CA TRP A 589 8.99 -6.89 3.00
C TRP A 589 10.00 -7.70 2.20
N LYS A 590 11.09 -8.14 2.84
CA LYS A 590 12.08 -9.03 2.23
C LYS A 590 11.45 -10.36 1.82
N ASP A 591 10.71 -11.02 2.71
CA ASP A 591 10.03 -12.28 2.43
C ASP A 591 9.08 -12.17 1.22
N THR A 592 8.41 -11.02 1.06
CA THR A 592 7.51 -10.75 -0.06
C THR A 592 8.27 -10.67 -1.40
N TRP A 593 9.46 -10.06 -1.41
CA TRP A 593 10.33 -10.02 -2.58
C TRP A 593 10.92 -11.40 -2.89
N ASP A 594 11.44 -12.09 -1.88
CA ASP A 594 12.04 -13.42 -2.04
C ASP A 594 11.03 -14.39 -2.65
N ALA A 595 9.78 -14.40 -2.16
CA ALA A 595 8.71 -15.23 -2.72
C ALA A 595 8.40 -14.91 -4.20
N TYR A 596 8.45 -13.63 -4.59
CA TYR A 596 8.24 -13.23 -5.98
C TYR A 596 9.43 -13.61 -6.87
N VAL A 597 10.66 -13.40 -6.40
CA VAL A 597 11.89 -13.81 -7.10
C VAL A 597 11.91 -15.33 -7.31
N GLU A 598 11.65 -16.14 -6.28
CA GLU A 598 11.58 -17.61 -6.39
C GLU A 598 10.54 -18.05 -7.44
N PHE A 599 9.41 -17.36 -7.50
CA PHE A 599 8.39 -17.63 -8.52
C PHE A 599 8.88 -17.31 -9.94
N LEU A 600 9.57 -16.18 -10.13
CA LEU A 600 10.17 -15.82 -11.41
C LEU A 600 11.28 -16.79 -11.83
N GLU A 601 12.11 -17.26 -10.89
CA GLU A 601 13.12 -18.30 -11.15
C GLU A 601 12.47 -19.59 -11.64
N GLN A 602 11.38 -20.03 -10.98
CA GLN A 602 10.62 -21.21 -11.41
C GLN A 602 10.04 -21.03 -12.82
N GLN A 603 9.45 -19.86 -13.10
CA GLN A 603 8.96 -19.52 -14.43
C GLN A 603 10.08 -19.64 -15.46
N ASN A 604 11.20 -18.99 -15.23
CA ASN A 604 12.30 -18.95 -16.18
C ASN A 604 12.95 -20.32 -16.39
N ALA A 605 13.13 -21.12 -15.34
CA ALA A 605 13.61 -22.49 -15.46
C ALA A 605 12.68 -23.37 -16.32
N LEU A 606 11.35 -23.25 -16.13
CA LEU A 606 10.38 -24.00 -16.92
C LEU A 606 10.36 -23.57 -18.37
N ARG A 607 10.45 -22.26 -18.64
CA ARG A 607 10.46 -21.69 -19.99
C ARG A 607 11.74 -21.99 -20.75
N ALA A 608 12.89 -21.98 -20.08
CA ALA A 608 14.21 -22.30 -20.65
C ALA A 608 14.39 -23.80 -20.98
N SER A 609 13.61 -24.69 -20.36
CA SER A 609 13.75 -26.15 -20.51
C SER A 609 13.31 -26.73 -21.88
N GLY A 610 13.23 -25.92 -22.93
CA GLY A 610 12.76 -26.32 -24.26
C GLY A 610 11.27 -26.69 -24.30
N LYS A 611 10.52 -26.35 -23.25
CA LYS A 611 9.09 -26.69 -23.12
C LYS A 611 8.17 -25.71 -23.87
N LEU A 612 8.59 -24.45 -24.02
CA LEU A 612 7.87 -23.46 -24.83
C LEU A 612 7.92 -23.89 -26.29
N LEU A 613 6.75 -23.88 -26.94
CA LEU A 613 6.70 -24.04 -28.38
C LEU A 613 7.35 -22.84 -29.08
N SER A 614 8.01 -23.14 -30.18
CA SER A 614 8.64 -22.15 -31.05
C SER A 614 7.58 -21.19 -31.61
N GLU A 615 7.89 -19.89 -31.64
CA GLU A 615 6.98 -18.90 -32.22
C GLU A 615 6.85 -19.06 -33.74
N THR A 616 7.87 -19.65 -34.37
CA THR A 616 7.85 -20.02 -35.79
C THR A 616 6.69 -20.95 -36.11
N CYS A 617 6.32 -21.84 -35.19
CA CYS A 617 5.11 -22.66 -35.30
C CYS A 617 3.84 -21.81 -35.38
N ALA A 618 3.74 -20.73 -34.61
CA ALA A 618 2.59 -19.83 -34.70
C ALA A 618 2.60 -19.00 -36.00
N ILE A 619 3.76 -18.42 -36.35
CA ILE A 619 3.91 -17.54 -37.52
C ILE A 619 3.62 -18.30 -38.81
N GLN A 620 4.07 -19.55 -38.93
CA GLN A 620 3.93 -20.35 -40.15
C GLN A 620 2.69 -21.24 -40.20
N TYR A 621 1.83 -21.23 -39.17
CA TYR A 621 0.70 -22.15 -39.03
C TYR A 621 -0.27 -22.11 -40.24
N SER A 622 -0.56 -20.92 -40.75
CA SER A 622 -1.43 -20.68 -41.92
C SER A 622 -0.65 -19.97 -43.05
N SER A 623 0.64 -20.28 -43.18
CA SER A 623 1.50 -19.67 -44.19
C SER A 623 1.69 -20.61 -45.38
N THR A 624 1.61 -20.08 -46.59
CA THR A 624 2.03 -20.81 -47.81
C THR A 624 3.53 -21.08 -47.84
N ALA A 625 4.31 -20.42 -46.99
CA ALA A 625 5.75 -20.68 -46.80
C ALA A 625 6.04 -21.79 -45.79
N LYS A 626 5.01 -22.48 -45.27
CA LYS A 626 5.18 -23.64 -44.37
C LYS A 626 6.01 -24.73 -45.04
N THR A 627 6.98 -25.28 -44.32
CA THR A 627 7.69 -26.49 -44.76
C THR A 627 6.96 -27.71 -44.24
N ALA A 628 6.87 -28.77 -45.06
CA ALA A 628 6.22 -30.02 -44.64
C ALA A 628 6.97 -30.66 -43.45
N GLU A 629 8.28 -30.43 -43.38
CA GLU A 629 9.17 -30.97 -42.35
C GLU A 629 8.93 -30.37 -40.96
N LEU A 630 8.53 -29.10 -40.86
CA LEU A 630 8.24 -28.42 -39.59
C LEU A 630 7.06 -29.08 -38.84
N TRP A 631 6.08 -29.58 -39.60
CA TRP A 631 4.81 -30.09 -39.10
C TRP A 631 4.66 -31.61 -39.22
N ALA A 632 5.61 -32.30 -39.84
CA ALA A 632 5.64 -33.76 -39.92
C ALA A 632 5.74 -34.36 -38.51
N LYS A 633 5.25 -35.60 -38.36
CA LYS A 633 5.40 -36.35 -37.09
C LYS A 633 6.88 -36.41 -36.68
N GLY A 634 7.18 -35.92 -35.47
CA GLY A 634 8.53 -35.80 -34.93
C GLY A 634 9.32 -34.57 -35.39
N GLY A 635 8.70 -33.63 -36.11
CA GLY A 635 9.24 -32.31 -36.47
C GLY A 635 9.05 -31.26 -35.37
N ALA A 636 9.64 -30.08 -35.53
CA ALA A 636 9.76 -29.09 -34.44
C ALA A 636 8.43 -28.54 -33.88
N CYS A 637 7.33 -28.58 -34.64
CA CYS A 637 6.00 -28.19 -34.17
C CYS A 637 5.11 -29.38 -33.76
N TYR A 638 5.64 -30.60 -33.83
CA TYR A 638 4.97 -31.84 -33.43
C TYR A 638 5.57 -32.34 -32.12
N ASN A 639 4.78 -32.46 -31.06
CA ASN A 639 5.30 -32.90 -29.75
C ASN A 639 5.00 -34.39 -29.53
N ASP A 640 6.05 -35.22 -29.59
CA ASP A 640 6.00 -36.65 -29.25
C ASP A 640 6.12 -36.86 -27.72
N LYS A 641 5.25 -36.23 -26.91
CA LYS A 641 5.15 -36.62 -25.50
C LYS A 641 4.35 -37.88 -25.31
#